data_AF-A0A2H0YIF6-F1
#
_entry.id   AF-A0A2H0YIF6-F1
#
_cell.length_a   1.000
_cell.length_b   1.000
_cell.length_c   1.000
_cell.angle_alpha   90.00
_cell.angle_beta   90.00
_cell.angle_gamma   90.00
#
_symmetry.space_group_name_H-M   'P 1'
#
loop_
_entity.id
_entity.type
_entity.pdbx_description
1 polymer ?
#
loop_
_entity_poly.entity_id
_entity_poly.type
_entity_poly.pdbx_seq_one_letter_code
_entity_poly.pdbx_strand_id
1 'polypeptide(L)'
;MMNTGMDNFKEIKSEKLLSNSVSEILKHEDYERYRQWLQVKLPDYMGEGMFPLEAPQALHALATILSRAVWNAVPLPGNGFRPSPLPTPGRNDPCPCGSGAKYKKCCASLPALPPLHVQTLWPLVLEKLPRDTVQQLLAARKIPIESLVDKAEDLRDHGQPKKALSLLLPLFHGEMAGTDSLHEFALEMVFNLYDELGSYAKKQKLIQQVIGTAPASPLRAGAYQRLAAIRMDQGDHQGAWDAFQKARSDDPDNPMIGVLEVHLLVAEKRTDEARERSRFPAKRLQRLGYKEDETPLNFLIEASQDPVAALSNVGSETTGSAVERLKQWIRKAADRPVPLYFVVTDTPGSDLMGDSLSGTADRMKKLGIPLGQIPKLEAAWQRQLKALEDETGDEESRSRDPEMLLMPSEEIEKLEEGWQEVVPLGKPFSVNPYPFENQDIWDPGEEDDWMEFLEDHPQAFDSLEIIDDLATAVYMHPESDLPFLENVLLEPLLRRAHAIIDAVLRKHPGLRLNWGFVENRPPLRLLARLTSLCVQRGDDREAMKLAEQMLALNPNDNHGFRCLVMDHCLRSGEEQKALQLADRYPDDGSPELLYGRVLALYRMDRLVEAGEAARRAVKSRPKVLHYLIAKRVRKPEMHPSWVTLGGDDEAWFYREQMREVWLATPGVVSWLKKISSMKSGRG
;
A
#
# COMPACT_ATOMS: atom_id res chain seq x y z
N MET A 1 5.34 -32.08 36.86
CA MET A 1 4.24 -31.86 35.90
C MET A 1 3.19 -31.00 36.57
N MET A 2 3.17 -29.69 36.28
CA MET A 2 2.09 -28.72 36.51
C MET A 2 2.69 -27.34 36.18
N ASN A 3 2.90 -27.09 34.89
CA ASN A 3 3.25 -25.76 34.39
C ASN A 3 2.55 -25.55 33.04
N THR A 4 1.26 -25.88 32.99
CA THR A 4 0.41 -25.84 31.78
C THR A 4 -0.87 -25.01 31.98
N GLY A 5 -1.01 -24.32 33.12
CA GLY A 5 -2.27 -23.65 33.49
C GLY A 5 -2.53 -22.30 32.79
N MET A 6 -1.51 -21.69 32.18
CA MET A 6 -1.64 -20.37 31.54
C MET A 6 -1.81 -20.44 30.01
N ASP A 7 -1.35 -21.50 29.34
CA ASP A 7 -1.52 -21.65 27.88
C ASP A 7 -2.96 -22.01 27.48
N ASN A 8 -3.73 -22.65 28.37
CA ASN A 8 -5.12 -23.04 28.08
C ASN A 8 -6.12 -21.87 27.96
N PHE A 9 -5.73 -20.63 28.26
CA PHE A 9 -6.60 -19.46 28.13
C PHE A 9 -6.48 -18.75 26.77
N LYS A 10 -5.51 -19.13 25.92
CA LYS A 10 -5.32 -18.54 24.58
C LYS A 10 -6.40 -18.94 23.57
N GLU A 11 -7.19 -19.97 23.83
CA GLU A 11 -8.22 -20.50 22.91
C GLU A 11 -9.66 -20.06 23.24
N ILE A 12 -9.87 -19.20 24.25
CA ILE A 12 -11.19 -18.61 24.50
C ILE A 12 -11.40 -17.48 23.48
N LYS A 13 -12.56 -17.48 22.80
CA LYS A 13 -13.02 -16.35 21.96
C LYS A 13 -13.37 -15.14 22.84
N SER A 14 -12.37 -14.54 23.46
CA SER A 14 -12.45 -13.57 24.55
C SER A 14 -13.24 -12.33 24.18
N GLU A 15 -12.99 -11.76 23.00
CA GLU A 15 -13.72 -10.58 22.50
C GLU A 15 -15.22 -10.85 22.35
N LYS A 16 -15.59 -11.97 21.73
CA LYS A 16 -16.98 -12.37 21.53
C LYS A 16 -17.67 -12.68 22.86
N LEU A 17 -16.95 -13.27 23.82
CA LEU A 17 -17.44 -13.52 25.16
C LEU A 17 -17.71 -12.21 25.91
N LEU A 18 -16.77 -11.26 25.88
CA LEU A 18 -16.90 -9.96 26.54
C LEU A 18 -18.06 -9.14 25.94
N SER A 19 -18.17 -9.06 24.61
CA SER A 19 -19.24 -8.31 23.94
C SER A 19 -20.65 -8.85 24.28
N ASN A 20 -20.81 -10.17 24.28
CA ASN A 20 -22.08 -10.80 24.67
C ASN A 20 -22.36 -10.66 26.17
N SER A 21 -21.33 -10.76 27.01
CA SER A 21 -21.46 -10.54 28.45
C SER A 21 -21.93 -9.12 28.77
N VAL A 22 -21.33 -8.11 28.16
CA VAL A 22 -21.76 -6.70 28.28
C VAL A 22 -23.23 -6.56 27.86
N SER A 23 -23.63 -7.20 26.77
CA SER A 23 -25.02 -7.18 26.29
C SER A 23 -26.00 -7.76 27.32
N GLU A 24 -25.68 -8.92 27.90
CA GLU A 24 -26.55 -9.57 28.92
C GLU A 24 -26.61 -8.75 30.21
N ILE A 25 -25.48 -8.18 30.64
CA ILE A 25 -25.40 -7.32 31.83
C ILE A 25 -26.22 -6.05 31.65
N LEU A 26 -26.06 -5.32 30.54
CA LEU A 26 -26.78 -4.06 30.30
C LEU A 26 -28.29 -4.27 30.13
N LYS A 27 -28.71 -5.45 29.65
CA LYS A 27 -30.11 -5.77 29.42
C LYS A 27 -30.87 -6.04 30.72
N HIS A 28 -30.21 -6.64 31.71
CA HIS A 28 -30.88 -7.17 32.90
C HIS A 28 -30.40 -6.58 34.21
N GLU A 29 -29.18 -6.05 34.28
CA GLU A 29 -28.54 -5.51 35.47
C GLU A 29 -28.70 -6.41 36.72
N ASP A 30 -28.64 -7.73 36.51
CA ASP A 30 -28.77 -8.76 37.55
C ASP A 30 -27.58 -9.72 37.47
N TYR A 31 -26.73 -9.69 38.51
CA TYR A 31 -25.53 -10.51 38.55
C TYR A 31 -25.84 -12.02 38.59
N GLU A 32 -26.84 -12.46 39.36
CA GLU A 32 -27.13 -13.89 39.50
C GLU A 32 -27.63 -14.46 38.18
N ARG A 33 -28.47 -13.68 37.48
CA ARG A 33 -28.88 -14.02 36.12
C ARG A 33 -27.70 -14.08 35.15
N TYR A 34 -26.83 -13.08 35.15
CA TYR A 34 -25.65 -13.07 34.28
C TYR A 34 -24.69 -14.23 34.57
N ARG A 35 -24.47 -14.54 35.85
CA ARG A 35 -23.67 -15.70 36.28
C ARG A 35 -24.26 -17.01 35.76
N GLN A 36 -25.57 -17.21 35.89
CA GLN A 36 -26.25 -18.40 35.38
C GLN A 36 -26.19 -18.48 33.85
N TRP A 37 -26.40 -17.36 33.16
CA TRP A 37 -26.24 -17.28 31.72
C TRP A 37 -24.84 -17.72 31.29
N LEU A 38 -23.79 -17.19 31.92
CA LEU A 38 -22.42 -17.52 31.57
C LEU A 38 -22.07 -18.98 31.92
N GLN A 39 -22.64 -19.56 32.98
CA GLN A 39 -22.47 -20.98 33.30
C GLN A 39 -22.98 -21.89 32.17
N VAL A 40 -24.07 -21.52 31.51
CA VAL A 40 -24.64 -22.27 30.37
C VAL A 40 -23.89 -21.97 29.07
N LYS A 41 -23.46 -20.71 28.88
CA LYS A 41 -22.93 -20.22 27.61
C LYS A 41 -21.42 -20.27 27.46
N LEU A 42 -20.67 -20.43 28.55
CA LEU A 42 -19.21 -20.51 28.50
C LEU A 42 -18.69 -21.55 27.49
N PRO A 43 -19.27 -22.77 27.37
CA PRO A 43 -18.84 -23.76 26.38
C PRO A 43 -18.90 -23.27 24.93
N ASP A 44 -19.83 -22.36 24.58
CA ASP A 44 -20.00 -21.81 23.22
C ASP A 44 -18.82 -20.90 22.80
N TYR A 45 -18.01 -20.45 23.77
CA TYR A 45 -16.81 -19.63 23.57
C TYR A 45 -15.51 -20.45 23.68
N MET A 46 -15.68 -21.76 23.85
CA MET A 46 -14.72 -22.86 23.89
C MET A 46 -13.96 -23.06 22.57
N GLY A 47 -12.62 -23.16 22.51
CA GLY A 47 -11.91 -23.69 21.32
C GLY A 47 -12.00 -25.22 21.21
N GLU A 48 -11.90 -25.78 20.00
CA GLU A 48 -11.79 -27.24 19.79
C GLU A 48 -10.42 -27.73 20.28
N GLY A 49 -10.38 -28.46 21.39
CA GLY A 49 -9.12 -28.94 21.99
C GLY A 49 -9.04 -28.64 23.50
N MET A 50 -9.78 -27.64 23.98
CA MET A 50 -10.14 -27.61 25.38
C MET A 50 -11.13 -28.74 25.65
N PHE A 51 -10.67 -29.81 26.31
CA PHE A 51 -11.28 -30.53 27.43
C PHE A 51 -10.56 -31.86 27.64
N PRO A 52 -10.30 -32.24 28.92
CA PRO A 52 -11.37 -32.73 29.77
C PRO A 52 -11.42 -32.01 31.13
N LEU A 53 -12.26 -30.98 31.28
CA LEU A 53 -12.96 -30.82 32.57
C LEU A 53 -14.22 -31.68 32.54
N GLU A 54 -14.08 -33.00 32.64
CA GLU A 54 -15.21 -33.93 32.86
C GLU A 54 -15.99 -33.66 34.17
N ALA A 55 -15.65 -32.59 34.90
CA ALA A 55 -16.37 -32.10 36.06
C ALA A 55 -17.16 -30.83 35.70
N PRO A 56 -18.51 -30.90 35.55
CA PRO A 56 -19.41 -29.74 35.44
C PRO A 56 -19.14 -28.64 36.49
N GLN A 57 -18.63 -29.05 37.66
CA GLN A 57 -18.27 -28.17 38.75
C GLN A 57 -17.10 -27.22 38.43
N ALA A 58 -16.13 -27.64 37.63
CA ALA A 58 -14.99 -26.80 37.25
C ALA A 58 -15.38 -25.75 36.21
N LEU A 59 -16.23 -26.11 35.25
CA LEU A 59 -16.86 -25.16 34.32
C LEU A 59 -17.68 -24.10 35.06
N HIS A 60 -18.51 -24.53 36.02
CA HIS A 60 -19.28 -23.62 36.85
C HIS A 60 -18.38 -22.68 37.67
N ALA A 61 -17.26 -23.20 38.18
CA ALA A 61 -16.30 -22.40 38.92
C ALA A 61 -15.61 -21.36 38.02
N LEU A 62 -15.18 -21.75 36.81
CA LEU A 62 -14.57 -20.85 35.82
C LEU A 62 -15.56 -19.77 35.36
N ALA A 63 -16.77 -20.15 34.96
CA ALA A 63 -17.84 -19.22 34.59
C ALA A 63 -18.17 -18.24 35.72
N THR A 64 -18.09 -18.68 36.98
CA THR A 64 -18.31 -17.78 38.13
C THR A 64 -17.17 -16.79 38.30
N ILE A 65 -15.91 -17.18 38.10
CA ILE A 65 -14.79 -16.25 38.23
C ILE A 65 -14.81 -15.23 37.08
N LEU A 66 -15.06 -15.70 35.85
CA LEU A 66 -15.20 -14.83 34.69
C LEU A 66 -16.38 -13.87 34.84
N SER A 67 -17.56 -14.35 35.28
CA SER A 67 -18.73 -13.47 35.46
C SER A 67 -18.48 -12.40 36.52
N ARG A 68 -17.76 -12.73 37.61
CA ARG A 68 -17.39 -11.73 38.62
C ARG A 68 -16.41 -10.71 38.07
N ALA A 69 -15.40 -11.15 37.33
CA ALA A 69 -14.40 -10.26 36.74
C ALA A 69 -15.05 -9.26 35.78
N VAL A 70 -15.90 -9.75 34.86
CA VAL A 70 -16.62 -8.90 33.91
C VAL A 70 -17.62 -7.99 34.61
N TRP A 71 -18.47 -8.52 35.48
CA TRP A 71 -19.45 -7.73 36.23
C TRP A 71 -18.80 -6.59 37.01
N ASN A 72 -17.69 -6.87 37.70
CA ASN A 72 -17.00 -5.87 38.52
C ASN A 72 -16.35 -4.76 37.69
N ALA A 73 -16.18 -4.94 36.38
CA ALA A 73 -15.60 -3.97 35.47
C ALA A 73 -16.64 -3.24 34.61
N VAL A 74 -17.84 -3.79 34.39
CA VAL A 74 -18.85 -3.15 33.53
C VAL A 74 -19.44 -1.90 34.22
N PRO A 75 -19.42 -0.72 33.57
CA PRO A 75 -20.15 0.46 34.04
C PRO A 75 -21.66 0.26 33.90
N LEU A 76 -22.39 0.18 35.02
CA LEU A 76 -23.81 -0.17 35.04
C LEU A 76 -24.73 1.07 34.91
N PRO A 77 -25.74 1.08 34.03
CA PRO A 77 -26.68 2.19 33.90
C PRO A 77 -27.40 2.53 35.22
N GLY A 78 -27.90 1.53 35.96
CA GLY A 78 -28.55 1.69 37.26
C GLY A 78 -27.64 2.25 38.36
N ASN A 79 -26.32 2.21 38.16
CA ASN A 79 -25.32 2.81 39.04
C ASN A 79 -24.65 4.04 38.41
N GLY A 80 -25.37 4.74 37.51
CA GLY A 80 -24.89 5.97 36.89
C GLY A 80 -23.66 5.79 36.00
N PHE A 81 -23.53 4.60 35.38
CA PHE A 81 -22.38 4.15 34.59
C PHE A 81 -21.08 4.05 35.39
N ARG A 82 -21.19 3.62 36.64
CA ARG A 82 -20.04 3.21 37.46
C ARG A 82 -20.12 1.70 37.74
N PRO A 83 -18.99 1.00 37.81
CA PRO A 83 -19.01 -0.40 38.23
C PRO A 83 -19.60 -0.54 39.64
N SER A 84 -20.25 -1.67 39.90
CA SER A 84 -20.75 -2.05 41.22
C SER A 84 -20.13 -3.40 41.63
N PRO A 85 -18.87 -3.39 42.11
CA PRO A 85 -18.14 -4.62 42.37
C PRO A 85 -18.80 -5.45 43.49
N LEU A 86 -18.85 -6.76 43.28
CA LEU A 86 -19.39 -7.70 44.26
C LEU A 86 -18.45 -7.86 45.44
N PRO A 87 -18.97 -8.08 46.67
CA PRO A 87 -18.16 -8.38 47.84
C PRO A 87 -17.22 -9.56 47.60
N THR A 88 -15.97 -9.45 48.03
CA THR A 88 -14.99 -10.54 47.92
C THR A 88 -15.37 -11.68 48.87
N PRO A 89 -15.54 -12.93 48.40
CA PRO A 89 -15.90 -14.04 49.27
C PRO A 89 -14.79 -14.32 50.29
N GLY A 90 -15.18 -14.53 51.55
CA GLY A 90 -14.28 -14.96 52.60
C GLY A 90 -13.72 -16.35 52.31
N ARG A 91 -12.49 -16.60 52.75
CA ARG A 91 -11.75 -17.85 52.45
C ARG A 91 -12.51 -19.14 52.84
N ASN A 92 -13.37 -19.08 53.86
CA ASN A 92 -14.14 -20.23 54.34
C ASN A 92 -15.64 -20.16 54.00
N ASP A 93 -16.09 -19.12 53.29
CA ASP A 93 -17.49 -18.93 52.93
C ASP A 93 -17.95 -20.00 51.90
N PRO A 94 -19.26 -20.30 51.82
CA PRO A 94 -19.80 -21.09 50.72
C PRO A 94 -19.41 -20.48 49.37
N CYS A 95 -18.93 -21.31 48.45
CA CYS A 95 -18.44 -20.84 47.17
C CYS A 95 -19.59 -20.26 46.31
N PRO A 96 -19.44 -19.05 45.72
CA PRO A 96 -20.49 -18.39 44.96
C PRO A 96 -20.86 -19.12 43.65
N CYS A 97 -20.11 -20.14 43.23
CA CYS A 97 -20.46 -20.92 42.03
C CYS A 97 -21.62 -21.89 42.25
N GLY A 98 -22.11 -22.04 43.50
CA GLY A 98 -23.18 -22.97 43.85
C GLY A 98 -22.73 -24.39 44.17
N SER A 99 -21.42 -24.63 44.35
CA SER A 99 -20.87 -25.97 44.65
C SER A 99 -21.11 -26.47 46.07
N GLY A 100 -21.48 -25.58 47.00
CA GLY A 100 -21.57 -25.89 48.44
C GLY A 100 -20.21 -26.07 49.15
N ALA A 101 -19.09 -26.12 48.42
CA ALA A 101 -17.74 -26.20 48.99
C ALA A 101 -17.27 -24.85 49.56
N LYS A 102 -16.25 -24.85 50.43
CA LYS A 102 -15.58 -23.62 50.89
C LYS A 102 -14.87 -22.93 49.72
N TYR A 103 -14.94 -21.61 49.62
CA TYR A 103 -14.36 -20.83 48.51
C TYR A 103 -12.89 -21.19 48.21
N LYS A 104 -12.04 -21.35 49.25
CA LYS A 104 -10.62 -21.77 49.12
C LYS A 104 -10.39 -23.14 48.49
N LYS A 105 -11.41 -24.01 48.49
CA LYS A 105 -11.35 -25.38 47.93
C LYS A 105 -12.07 -25.48 46.58
N CYS A 106 -12.52 -24.36 46.01
CA CYS A 106 -13.31 -24.32 44.79
C CYS A 106 -12.80 -23.20 43.89
N CYS A 107 -13.58 -22.13 43.63
CA CYS A 107 -13.17 -21.05 42.73
C CYS A 107 -11.81 -20.44 43.06
N ALA A 108 -11.43 -20.27 44.33
CA ALA A 108 -10.12 -19.69 44.67
C ALA A 108 -8.93 -20.64 44.44
N SER A 109 -9.18 -21.90 44.05
CA SER A 109 -8.13 -22.85 43.64
C SER A 109 -7.84 -22.81 42.14
N LEU A 110 -8.67 -22.12 41.35
CA LEU A 110 -8.40 -21.86 39.95
C LEU A 110 -7.32 -20.77 39.82
N PRO A 111 -6.54 -20.76 38.71
CA PRO A 111 -5.61 -19.69 38.42
C PRO A 111 -6.29 -18.32 38.47
N ALA A 112 -5.59 -17.34 39.02
CA ALA A 112 -6.07 -15.96 39.02
C ALA A 112 -6.17 -15.46 37.59
N LEU A 113 -7.30 -14.82 37.25
CA LEU A 113 -7.44 -14.12 35.99
C LEU A 113 -6.63 -12.81 36.03
N PRO A 114 -6.09 -12.36 34.88
CA PRO A 114 -5.60 -10.99 34.76
C PRO A 114 -6.69 -9.98 35.18
N PRO A 115 -6.31 -8.85 35.79
CA PRO A 115 -7.27 -7.82 36.15
C PRO A 115 -7.93 -7.27 34.88
N LEU A 116 -9.26 -7.24 34.87
CA LEU A 116 -10.03 -6.61 33.80
C LEU A 116 -10.32 -5.17 34.19
N HIS A 117 -9.82 -4.23 33.41
CA HIS A 117 -9.98 -2.80 33.66
C HIS A 117 -11.30 -2.30 33.10
N VAL A 118 -11.90 -1.32 33.78
CA VAL A 118 -13.19 -0.71 33.39
C VAL A 118 -13.09 -0.09 32.00
N GLN A 119 -11.94 0.54 31.72
CA GLN A 119 -11.62 1.19 30.45
C GLN A 119 -11.73 0.22 29.27
N THR A 120 -11.32 -1.03 29.45
CA THR A 120 -11.38 -2.09 28.43
C THR A 120 -12.82 -2.43 28.03
N LEU A 121 -13.80 -2.24 28.91
CA LEU A 121 -15.20 -2.59 28.64
C LEU A 121 -16.04 -1.43 28.11
N TRP A 122 -15.58 -0.19 28.26
CA TRP A 122 -16.31 0.97 27.76
C TRP A 122 -16.55 0.95 26.25
N PRO A 123 -15.59 0.61 25.37
CA PRO A 123 -15.83 0.49 23.94
C PRO A 123 -16.99 -0.46 23.59
N LEU A 124 -17.07 -1.60 24.30
CA LEU A 124 -18.14 -2.58 24.14
C LEU A 124 -19.48 -2.05 24.68
N VAL A 125 -19.47 -1.35 25.81
CA VAL A 125 -20.67 -0.71 26.39
C VAL A 125 -21.23 0.33 25.41
N LEU A 126 -20.38 1.20 24.87
CA LEU A 126 -20.78 2.23 23.90
C LEU A 126 -21.44 1.63 22.66
N GLU A 127 -20.97 0.47 22.20
CA GLU A 127 -21.54 -0.24 21.05
C GLU A 127 -22.99 -0.72 21.30
N LYS A 128 -23.34 -1.04 22.55
CA LYS A 128 -24.66 -1.60 22.91
C LYS A 128 -25.66 -0.54 23.38
N LEU A 129 -25.22 0.70 23.63
CA LEU A 129 -26.10 1.76 24.12
C LEU A 129 -26.84 2.49 22.98
N PRO A 130 -28.08 2.97 23.22
CA PRO A 130 -28.75 3.86 22.29
C PRO A 130 -27.96 5.14 22.06
N ARG A 131 -28.00 5.67 20.84
CA ARG A 131 -27.29 6.89 20.44
C ARG A 131 -27.57 8.08 21.38
N ASP A 132 -28.82 8.28 21.77
CA ASP A 132 -29.21 9.39 22.63
C ASP A 132 -28.59 9.25 24.04
N THR A 133 -28.49 8.03 24.55
CA THR A 133 -27.82 7.74 25.83
C THR A 133 -26.33 8.05 25.73
N VAL A 134 -25.66 7.64 24.64
CA VAL A 134 -24.24 7.95 24.43
C VAL A 134 -24.01 9.47 24.40
N GLN A 135 -24.86 10.22 23.70
CA GLN A 135 -24.76 11.68 23.65
C GLN A 135 -24.95 12.34 25.03
N GLN A 136 -25.88 11.83 25.85
CA GLN A 136 -26.06 12.31 27.22
C GLN A 136 -24.83 12.02 28.09
N LEU A 137 -24.20 10.85 27.94
CA LEU A 137 -23.00 10.50 28.70
C LEU A 137 -21.79 11.33 28.30
N LEU A 138 -21.64 11.63 27.01
CA LEU A 138 -20.61 12.54 26.50
C LEU A 138 -20.80 13.95 27.06
N ALA A 139 -22.03 14.50 26.99
CA ALA A 139 -22.35 15.81 27.53
C ALA A 139 -22.10 15.89 29.05
N ALA A 140 -22.37 14.79 29.76
CA ALA A 140 -22.14 14.69 31.20
C ALA A 140 -20.69 14.31 31.59
N ARG A 141 -19.79 14.12 30.61
CA ARG A 141 -18.38 13.71 30.80
C ARG A 141 -18.22 12.47 31.68
N LYS A 142 -19.11 11.48 31.50
CA LYS A 142 -19.12 10.24 32.29
C LYS A 142 -18.28 9.11 31.71
N ILE A 143 -17.84 9.25 30.46
CA ILE A 143 -17.03 8.25 29.76
C ILE A 143 -15.56 8.65 29.94
N PRO A 144 -14.68 7.74 30.39
CA PRO A 144 -13.23 7.98 30.44
C PRO A 144 -12.70 8.35 29.06
N ILE A 145 -11.80 9.33 29.00
CA ILE A 145 -11.26 9.83 27.74
C ILE A 145 -10.41 8.78 27.03
N GLU A 146 -9.66 7.95 27.76
CA GLU A 146 -8.91 6.80 27.21
C GLU A 146 -9.85 5.89 26.41
N SER A 147 -11.02 5.58 26.97
CA SER A 147 -12.02 4.75 26.29
C SER A 147 -12.68 5.43 25.09
N LEU A 148 -12.75 6.76 25.08
CA LEU A 148 -13.22 7.52 23.91
C LEU A 148 -12.17 7.48 22.79
N VAL A 149 -10.90 7.61 23.14
CA VAL A 149 -9.75 7.53 22.22
C VAL A 149 -9.68 6.13 21.62
N ASP A 150 -9.62 5.07 22.43
CA ASP A 150 -9.59 3.68 21.98
C ASP A 150 -10.75 3.38 21.01
N LYS A 151 -11.97 3.84 21.36
CA LYS A 151 -13.14 3.62 20.51
C LYS A 151 -13.10 4.45 19.23
N ALA A 152 -12.49 5.63 19.25
CA ALA A 152 -12.36 6.47 18.07
C ALA A 152 -11.34 5.89 17.09
N GLU A 153 -10.24 5.31 17.56
CA GLU A 153 -9.27 4.56 16.75
C GLU A 153 -9.95 3.36 16.06
N ASP A 154 -10.60 2.50 16.83
CA ASP A 154 -11.36 1.35 16.29
C ASP A 154 -12.37 1.78 15.21
N LEU A 155 -13.09 2.88 15.43
CA LEU A 155 -14.03 3.41 14.43
C LEU A 155 -13.33 3.94 13.18
N ARG A 156 -12.16 4.58 13.31
CA ARG A 156 -11.39 5.08 12.17
C ARG A 156 -10.85 3.93 11.34
N ASP A 157 -10.25 2.93 11.98
CA ASP A 157 -9.62 1.78 11.33
C ASP A 157 -10.66 0.93 10.56
N HIS A 158 -11.91 0.90 11.04
CA HIS A 158 -13.05 0.30 10.32
C HIS A 158 -13.75 1.26 9.33
N GLY A 159 -13.08 2.32 8.87
CA GLY A 159 -13.59 3.23 7.83
C GLY A 159 -14.79 4.09 8.26
N GLN A 160 -14.94 4.38 9.55
CA GLN A 160 -16.05 5.19 10.10
C GLN A 160 -15.60 6.52 10.74
N PRO A 161 -14.81 7.36 10.05
CA PRO A 161 -14.20 8.57 10.62
C PRO A 161 -15.23 9.62 11.09
N LYS A 162 -16.42 9.68 10.47
CA LYS A 162 -17.50 10.57 10.92
C LYS A 162 -18.01 10.20 12.32
N LYS A 163 -18.04 8.91 12.66
CA LYS A 163 -18.48 8.44 13.97
C LYS A 163 -17.40 8.69 15.03
N ALA A 164 -16.14 8.40 14.70
CA ALA A 164 -14.98 8.73 15.54
C ALA A 164 -14.96 10.23 15.89
N LEU A 165 -15.13 11.09 14.87
CA LEU A 165 -15.19 12.54 15.08
C LEU A 165 -16.36 12.95 15.99
N SER A 166 -17.54 12.34 15.83
CA SER A 166 -18.70 12.65 16.67
C SER A 166 -18.52 12.25 18.15
N LEU A 167 -17.59 11.33 18.42
CA LEU A 167 -17.27 10.84 19.76
C LEU A 167 -16.29 11.78 20.48
N LEU A 168 -15.25 12.24 19.76
CA LEU A 168 -14.19 13.07 20.35
C LEU A 168 -14.48 14.57 20.32
N LEU A 169 -15.15 15.08 19.29
CA LEU A 169 -15.40 16.53 19.12
C LEU A 169 -16.09 17.19 20.33
N PRO A 170 -17.03 16.55 21.06
CA PRO A 170 -17.64 17.13 22.26
C PRO A 170 -16.64 17.51 23.36
N LEU A 171 -15.44 16.92 23.40
CA LEU A 171 -14.39 17.26 24.37
C LEU A 171 -13.86 18.69 24.18
N PHE A 172 -14.02 19.25 22.98
CA PHE A 172 -13.44 20.53 22.57
C PHE A 172 -14.50 21.58 22.18
N HIS A 173 -15.78 21.29 22.39
CA HIS A 173 -16.87 22.23 22.10
C HIS A 173 -17.25 23.01 23.36
N GLY A 174 -17.20 24.35 23.29
CA GLY A 174 -17.51 25.19 24.44
C GLY A 174 -16.37 25.19 25.46
N GLU A 175 -16.67 24.83 26.72
CA GLU A 175 -15.65 24.67 27.76
C GLU A 175 -14.87 23.36 27.55
N MET A 176 -13.54 23.45 27.48
CA MET A 176 -12.66 22.30 27.27
C MET A 176 -12.84 21.27 28.39
N ALA A 177 -12.90 19.99 28.02
CA ALA A 177 -13.05 18.90 28.98
C ALA A 177 -11.83 18.73 29.91
N GLY A 178 -10.66 19.06 29.38
CA GLY A 178 -9.37 19.04 30.05
C GLY A 178 -8.31 19.59 29.10
N THR A 179 -7.10 19.78 29.62
CA THR A 179 -6.00 20.43 28.88
C THR A 179 -4.67 19.69 28.98
N ASP A 180 -4.68 18.49 29.57
CA ASP A 180 -3.50 17.64 29.73
C ASP A 180 -3.08 16.95 28.42
N SER A 181 -2.01 16.16 28.47
CA SER A 181 -1.46 15.46 27.31
C SER A 181 -2.43 14.46 26.68
N LEU A 182 -3.35 13.88 27.44
CA LEU A 182 -4.33 12.94 26.90
C LEU A 182 -5.41 13.68 26.08
N HIS A 183 -5.80 14.88 26.53
CA HIS A 183 -6.68 15.74 25.75
C HIS A 183 -5.99 16.31 24.52
N GLU A 184 -4.68 16.57 24.59
CA GLU A 184 -3.87 16.95 23.44
C GLU A 184 -3.83 15.83 22.38
N PHE A 185 -3.58 14.58 22.79
CA PHE A 185 -3.63 13.42 21.91
C PHE A 185 -5.00 13.26 21.23
N ALA A 186 -6.09 13.35 22.01
CA ALA A 186 -7.45 13.30 21.44
C ALA A 186 -7.74 14.46 20.48
N LEU A 187 -7.14 15.64 20.69
CA LEU A 187 -7.28 16.79 19.79
C LEU A 187 -6.52 16.57 18.48
N GLU A 188 -5.32 15.99 18.55
CA GLU A 188 -4.53 15.59 17.39
C GLU A 188 -5.34 14.65 16.49
N MET A 189 -5.95 13.61 17.07
CA MET A 189 -6.81 12.69 16.33
C MET A 189 -7.98 13.40 15.65
N VAL A 190 -8.62 14.36 16.33
CA VAL A 190 -9.70 15.18 15.75
C VAL A 190 -9.20 15.99 14.55
N PHE A 191 -7.97 16.49 14.58
CA PHE A 191 -7.37 17.18 13.43
C PHE A 191 -7.15 16.24 12.25
N ASN A 192 -6.61 15.04 12.48
CA ASN A 192 -6.43 14.03 11.43
C ASN A 192 -7.78 13.59 10.84
N LEU A 193 -8.79 13.34 11.67
CA LEU A 193 -10.14 13.03 11.22
C LEU A 193 -10.76 14.15 10.37
N TYR A 194 -10.46 15.42 10.68
CA TYR A 194 -10.88 16.52 9.82
C TYR A 194 -10.16 16.53 8.46
N ASP A 195 -8.89 16.13 8.42
CA ASP A 195 -8.13 16.02 7.16
C ASP A 195 -8.65 14.88 6.30
N GLU A 196 -8.86 13.70 6.86
CA GLU A 196 -9.50 12.55 6.20
C GLU A 196 -10.88 12.91 5.61
N LEU A 197 -11.65 13.74 6.34
CA LEU A 197 -12.99 14.18 5.93
C LEU A 197 -12.99 15.44 5.03
N GLY A 198 -11.83 15.96 4.64
CA GLY A 198 -11.70 17.19 3.84
C GLY A 198 -12.33 18.43 4.48
N SER A 199 -12.43 18.46 5.82
CA SER A 199 -13.17 19.45 6.61
C SER A 199 -12.27 20.59 7.12
N TYR A 200 -11.41 21.12 6.26
CA TYR A 200 -10.34 22.08 6.59
C TYR A 200 -10.82 23.35 7.31
N ALA A 201 -11.96 23.92 6.89
CA ALA A 201 -12.50 25.14 7.51
C ALA A 201 -12.94 24.91 8.96
N LYS A 202 -13.47 23.71 9.27
CA LYS A 202 -13.86 23.33 10.64
C LYS A 202 -12.63 23.11 11.50
N LYS A 203 -11.60 22.44 10.96
CA LYS A 203 -10.29 22.26 11.60
C LYS A 203 -9.69 23.61 12.00
N GLN A 204 -9.61 24.55 11.07
CA GLN A 204 -9.11 25.91 11.31
C GLN A 204 -9.89 26.63 12.42
N LYS A 205 -11.23 26.55 12.39
CA LYS A 205 -12.06 27.16 13.44
C LYS A 205 -11.78 26.55 14.81
N LEU A 206 -11.63 25.23 14.90
CA LEU A 206 -11.32 24.55 16.15
C LEU A 206 -9.92 24.94 16.68
N ILE A 207 -8.90 24.99 15.83
CA ILE A 207 -7.56 25.45 16.19
C ILE A 207 -7.62 26.84 16.83
N GLN A 208 -8.30 27.80 16.17
CA GLN A 208 -8.44 29.17 16.69
C GLN A 208 -9.23 29.21 17.99
N GLN A 209 -10.26 28.38 18.13
CA GLN A 209 -11.03 28.28 19.38
C GLN A 209 -10.15 27.78 20.53
N VAL A 210 -9.39 26.69 20.34
CA VAL A 210 -8.50 26.14 21.38
C VAL A 210 -7.44 27.17 21.76
N ILE A 211 -6.77 27.79 20.78
CA ILE A 211 -5.76 28.83 21.02
C ILE A 211 -6.34 30.02 21.81
N GLY A 212 -7.55 30.45 21.48
CA GLY A 212 -8.19 31.61 22.10
C GLY A 212 -8.79 31.36 23.48
N THR A 213 -9.01 30.10 23.87
CA THR A 213 -9.76 29.76 25.10
C THR A 213 -8.97 28.91 26.10
N ALA A 214 -8.07 28.04 25.65
CA ALA A 214 -7.28 27.20 26.54
C ALA A 214 -6.17 28.01 27.25
N PRO A 215 -5.82 27.67 28.50
CA PRO A 215 -4.61 28.18 29.15
C PRO A 215 -3.34 27.61 28.52
N ALA A 216 -2.16 28.11 28.94
CA ALA A 216 -0.88 27.50 28.59
C ALA A 216 -0.86 26.07 29.10
N SER A 217 -0.86 25.11 28.18
CA SER A 217 -1.13 23.70 28.47
C SER A 217 -0.74 22.83 27.26
N PRO A 218 -0.55 21.50 27.46
CA PRO A 218 -0.37 20.56 26.36
C PRO A 218 -1.40 20.71 25.25
N LEU A 219 -2.69 20.81 25.59
CA LEU A 219 -3.76 20.99 24.60
C LEU A 219 -3.55 22.22 23.70
N ARG A 220 -3.19 23.36 24.31
CA ARG A 220 -2.95 24.59 23.53
C ARG A 220 -1.67 24.49 22.72
N ALA A 221 -0.63 23.84 23.26
CA ALA A 221 0.59 23.57 22.53
C ALA A 221 0.32 22.73 21.27
N GLY A 222 -0.44 21.63 21.37
CA GLY A 222 -0.83 20.81 20.22
C GLY A 222 -1.58 21.59 19.13
N ALA A 223 -2.48 22.50 19.53
CA ALA A 223 -3.16 23.40 18.58
C ALA A 223 -2.18 24.35 17.85
N TYR A 224 -1.20 24.91 18.56
CA TYR A 224 -0.15 25.71 17.95
C TYR A 224 0.79 24.88 17.06
N GLN A 225 1.10 23.64 17.42
CA GLN A 225 1.88 22.72 16.57
C GLN A 225 1.18 22.49 15.23
N ARG A 226 -0.12 22.15 15.27
CA ARG A 226 -0.93 21.98 14.05
C ARG A 226 -1.02 23.27 13.23
N LEU A 227 -1.14 24.43 13.89
CA LEU A 227 -1.14 25.72 13.21
C LEU A 227 0.20 26.02 12.52
N ALA A 228 1.32 25.69 13.15
CA ALA A 228 2.64 25.87 12.59
C ALA A 228 2.82 25.04 11.30
N ALA A 229 2.41 23.77 11.32
CA ALA A 229 2.42 22.91 10.13
C ALA A 229 1.58 23.51 8.99
N ILE A 230 0.33 23.90 9.26
CA ILE A 230 -0.55 24.47 8.22
C ILE A 230 0.02 25.77 7.63
N ARG A 231 0.60 26.64 8.45
CA ARG A 231 1.20 27.89 7.98
C ARG A 231 2.44 27.64 7.13
N MET A 232 3.23 26.63 7.49
CA MET A 232 4.38 26.19 6.68
C MET A 232 3.92 25.70 5.30
N ASP A 233 2.90 24.85 5.23
CA ASP A 233 2.34 24.35 3.95
C ASP A 233 1.78 25.49 3.07
N GLN A 234 1.31 26.57 3.69
CA GLN A 234 0.82 27.78 3.00
C GLN A 234 1.95 28.73 2.57
N GLY A 235 3.20 28.46 2.93
CA GLY A 235 4.35 29.34 2.69
C GLY A 235 4.44 30.53 3.65
N ASP A 236 3.63 30.59 4.70
CA ASP A 236 3.72 31.60 5.78
C ASP A 236 4.79 31.19 6.80
N HIS A 237 6.05 31.32 6.42
CA HIS A 237 7.18 30.89 7.25
C HIS A 237 7.23 31.62 8.59
N GLN A 238 7.04 32.95 8.58
CA GLN A 238 7.08 33.74 9.81
C GLN A 238 5.94 33.33 10.75
N GLY A 239 4.72 33.18 10.24
CA GLY A 239 3.61 32.74 11.05
C GLY A 239 3.75 31.31 11.56
N ALA A 240 4.43 30.42 10.81
CA ALA A 240 4.74 29.07 11.25
C ALA A 240 5.71 29.08 12.45
N TRP A 241 6.79 29.86 12.37
CA TRP A 241 7.72 30.03 13.48
C TRP A 241 7.08 30.70 14.70
N ASP A 242 6.24 31.71 14.52
CA ASP A 242 5.52 32.34 15.63
C ASP A 242 4.63 31.32 16.38
N ALA A 243 3.92 30.47 15.63
CA ALA A 243 3.10 29.41 16.20
C ALA A 243 3.96 28.35 16.90
N PHE A 244 5.07 27.91 16.30
CA PHE A 244 6.03 27.00 16.92
C PHE A 244 6.58 27.55 18.25
N GLN A 245 6.95 28.83 18.31
CA GLN A 245 7.43 29.45 19.55
C GLN A 245 6.38 29.43 20.65
N LYS A 246 5.10 29.61 20.30
CA LYS A 246 3.99 29.48 21.25
C LYS A 246 3.80 28.04 21.71
N ALA A 247 3.82 27.07 20.80
CA ALA A 247 3.76 25.65 21.16
C ALA A 247 4.85 25.27 22.17
N ARG A 248 6.11 25.65 21.88
CA ARG A 248 7.26 25.37 22.76
C ARG A 248 7.15 26.06 24.11
N SER A 249 6.57 27.26 24.16
CA SER A 249 6.38 27.98 25.42
C SER A 249 5.26 27.37 26.28
N ASP A 250 4.22 26.82 25.65
CA ASP A 250 3.06 26.27 26.33
C ASP A 250 3.31 24.86 26.86
N ASP A 251 4.15 24.07 26.18
CA ASP A 251 4.54 22.71 26.59
C ASP A 251 6.00 22.38 26.22
N PRO A 252 6.98 22.84 27.02
CA PRO A 252 8.41 22.73 26.69
C PRO A 252 9.00 21.32 26.82
N ASP A 253 8.29 20.41 27.49
CA ASP A 253 8.72 19.02 27.69
C ASP A 253 8.06 18.05 26.69
N ASN A 254 7.20 18.56 25.80
CA ASN A 254 6.56 17.76 24.77
C ASN A 254 7.60 17.20 23.77
N PRO A 255 7.62 15.88 23.53
CA PRO A 255 8.61 15.25 22.66
C PRO A 255 8.51 15.69 21.18
N MET A 256 7.33 16.11 20.73
CA MET A 256 7.09 16.49 19.34
C MET A 256 7.60 17.88 18.97
N ILE A 257 7.95 18.72 19.97
CA ILE A 257 8.50 20.07 19.71
C ILE A 257 9.83 20.00 18.96
N GLY A 258 10.70 19.06 19.31
CA GLY A 258 11.96 18.87 18.60
C GLY A 258 11.73 18.41 17.16
N VAL A 259 10.77 17.50 16.96
CA VAL A 259 10.39 16.95 15.66
C VAL A 259 9.85 18.05 14.74
N LEU A 260 8.95 18.89 15.26
CA LEU A 260 8.39 20.03 14.52
C LEU A 260 9.46 21.07 14.15
N GLU A 261 10.42 21.33 15.05
CA GLU A 261 11.51 22.26 14.74
C GLU A 261 12.36 21.78 13.56
N VAL A 262 12.70 20.49 13.53
CA VAL A 262 13.45 19.89 12.41
C VAL A 262 12.65 19.99 11.11
N HIS A 263 11.35 19.67 11.14
CA HIS A 263 10.46 19.83 9.98
C HIS A 263 10.50 21.25 9.41
N LEU A 264 10.33 22.27 10.27
CA LEU A 264 10.31 23.67 9.84
C LEU A 264 11.63 24.11 9.22
N LEU A 265 12.76 23.69 9.80
CA LEU A 265 14.09 24.01 9.29
C LEU A 265 14.36 23.32 7.94
N VAL A 266 13.98 22.05 7.78
CA VAL A 266 14.17 21.32 6.52
C VAL A 266 13.27 21.89 5.41
N ALA A 267 12.01 22.24 5.72
CA ALA A 267 11.10 22.88 4.77
C ALA A 267 11.68 24.20 4.21
N GLU A 268 12.41 24.96 5.03
CA GLU A 268 13.14 26.17 4.62
C GLU A 268 14.52 25.91 4.01
N LYS A 269 14.90 24.66 3.77
CA LYS A 269 16.22 24.23 3.26
C LYS A 269 17.38 24.61 4.18
N ARG A 270 17.13 24.78 5.48
CA ARG A 270 18.12 25.05 6.54
C ARG A 270 18.61 23.76 7.18
N THR A 271 19.05 22.80 6.34
CA THR A 271 19.36 21.43 6.76
C THR A 271 20.51 21.33 7.76
N ASP A 272 21.55 22.15 7.63
CA ASP A 272 22.66 22.16 8.59
C ASP A 272 22.23 22.63 9.97
N GLU A 273 21.36 23.64 10.01
CA GLU A 273 20.77 24.13 11.26
C GLU A 273 19.82 23.07 11.85
N ALA A 274 19.03 22.38 11.03
CA ALA A 274 18.19 21.26 11.48
C ALA A 274 19.03 20.16 12.17
N ARG A 275 20.17 19.82 11.57
CA ARG A 275 21.12 18.83 12.11
C ARG A 275 21.70 19.25 13.47
N GLU A 276 22.05 20.53 13.62
CA GLU A 276 22.56 21.05 14.88
C GLU A 276 21.48 21.15 15.95
N ARG A 277 20.29 21.63 15.57
CA ARG A 277 19.16 21.87 16.46
C ARG A 277 18.53 20.59 16.99
N SER A 278 18.57 19.47 16.27
CA SER A 278 18.01 18.17 16.70
C SER A 278 18.75 17.53 17.90
N ARG A 279 20.05 17.84 18.09
CA ARG A 279 20.88 17.26 19.16
C ARG A 279 20.43 17.63 20.57
N PHE A 280 19.96 18.86 20.76
CA PHE A 280 19.52 19.34 22.07
C PHE A 280 18.24 18.65 22.57
N PRO A 281 17.12 18.61 21.80
CA PRO A 281 15.93 17.89 22.21
C PRO A 281 16.17 16.38 22.34
N ALA A 282 17.00 15.76 21.50
CA ALA A 282 17.38 14.34 21.65
C ALA A 282 17.98 14.06 23.05
N LYS A 283 18.99 14.84 23.45
CA LYS A 283 19.60 14.73 24.79
C LYS A 283 18.63 15.02 25.92
N ARG A 284 17.63 15.88 25.69
CA ARG A 284 16.60 16.19 26.68
C ARG A 284 15.67 14.99 26.88
N LEU A 285 15.19 14.36 25.80
CA LEU A 285 14.33 13.18 25.88
C LEU A 285 15.04 11.98 26.54
N GLN A 286 16.32 11.76 26.24
CA GLN A 286 17.13 10.76 26.94
C GLN A 286 17.16 10.97 28.46
N ARG A 287 17.25 12.23 28.92
CA ARG A 287 17.22 12.56 30.37
C ARG A 287 15.84 12.38 30.99
N LEU A 288 14.78 12.51 30.20
CA LEU A 288 13.40 12.27 30.62
C LEU A 288 13.04 10.78 30.64
N GLY A 289 13.94 9.91 30.17
CA GLY A 289 13.80 8.46 30.26
C GLY A 289 13.26 7.78 29.01
N TYR A 290 13.14 8.50 27.89
CA TYR A 290 12.78 7.93 26.59
C TYR A 290 13.88 6.96 26.12
N LYS A 291 13.47 5.81 25.60
CA LYS A 291 14.39 4.84 24.99
C LYS A 291 14.68 5.18 23.52
N GLU A 292 15.82 4.74 23.02
CA GLU A 292 16.28 5.08 21.65
C GLU A 292 15.41 4.51 20.53
N ASP A 293 14.60 3.49 20.84
CA ASP A 293 13.60 2.89 19.95
C ASP A 293 12.26 3.64 19.97
N GLU A 294 12.04 4.57 20.89
CA GLU A 294 10.83 5.39 20.92
C GLU A 294 10.88 6.49 19.84
N THR A 295 9.85 6.54 19.00
CA THR A 295 9.73 7.35 17.77
C THR A 295 10.30 8.78 17.85
N PRO A 296 9.91 9.64 18.81
CA PRO A 296 10.40 11.02 18.81
C PRO A 296 11.89 11.13 19.14
N LEU A 297 12.43 10.23 19.97
CA LEU A 297 13.85 10.20 20.28
C LEU A 297 14.65 9.60 19.12
N ASN A 298 14.17 8.49 18.57
CA ASN A 298 14.77 7.84 17.41
C ASN A 298 14.92 8.83 16.24
N PHE A 299 13.81 9.49 15.88
CA PHE A 299 13.79 10.52 14.83
C PHE A 299 14.83 11.62 15.07
N LEU A 300 14.93 12.15 16.30
CA LEU A 300 15.86 13.24 16.61
C LEU A 300 17.32 12.78 16.55
N ILE A 301 17.59 11.51 16.87
CA ILE A 301 18.92 10.90 16.71
C ILE A 301 19.25 10.78 15.22
N GLU A 302 18.35 10.24 14.41
CA GLU A 302 18.53 10.14 12.95
C GLU A 302 18.71 11.52 12.31
N ALA A 303 17.86 12.48 12.67
CA ALA A 303 17.93 13.85 12.17
C ALA A 303 19.20 14.58 12.58
N SER A 304 19.89 14.15 13.66
CA SER A 304 21.20 14.70 14.03
C SER A 304 22.34 14.26 13.11
N GLN A 305 22.08 13.26 12.26
CA GLN A 305 22.97 12.76 11.23
C GLN A 305 22.51 13.29 9.86
N ASP A 306 21.26 12.96 9.50
CA ASP A 306 20.62 13.35 8.25
C ASP A 306 19.14 13.72 8.47
N PRO A 307 18.83 15.03 8.61
CA PRO A 307 17.46 15.52 8.79
C PRO A 307 16.51 15.15 7.65
N VAL A 308 16.99 15.08 6.41
CA VAL A 308 16.13 14.84 5.23
C VAL A 308 15.77 13.36 5.14
N ALA A 309 16.74 12.48 5.40
CA ALA A 309 16.50 11.05 5.47
C ALA A 309 15.57 10.69 6.65
N ALA A 310 15.80 11.27 7.83
CA ALA A 310 14.95 11.04 9.01
C ALA A 310 13.48 11.40 8.73
N LEU A 311 13.23 12.54 8.07
CA LEU A 311 11.88 12.96 7.68
C LEU A 311 11.22 12.03 6.65
N SER A 312 12.02 11.39 5.80
CA SER A 312 11.54 10.40 4.86
C SER A 312 11.16 9.08 5.54
N ASN A 313 11.68 8.81 6.75
CA ASN A 313 11.40 7.60 7.54
C ASN A 313 10.16 7.74 8.44
N VAL A 314 9.72 8.95 8.81
CA VAL A 314 8.57 9.16 9.74
C VAL A 314 7.23 8.69 9.14
N GLY A 315 7.12 8.60 7.80
CA GLY A 315 5.96 7.99 7.13
C GLY A 315 5.94 6.46 7.13
N SER A 316 6.92 5.79 7.78
CA SER A 316 7.10 4.33 7.78
C SER A 316 6.44 3.62 8.98
N GLU A 317 5.87 4.35 9.96
CA GLU A 317 5.20 3.72 11.12
C GLU A 317 3.71 3.40 10.87
N THR A 318 3.12 3.94 9.80
CA THR A 318 1.75 3.59 9.33
C THR A 318 1.73 2.39 8.40
N THR A 319 2.87 1.95 7.88
CA THR A 319 2.97 0.74 7.05
C THR A 319 2.99 -0.50 7.95
N GLY A 320 2.09 -1.45 7.71
CA GLY A 320 1.91 -2.67 8.51
C GLY A 320 3.19 -3.51 8.71
N SER A 321 3.13 -4.48 9.63
CA SER A 321 4.28 -5.28 10.06
C SER A 321 5.02 -5.95 8.89
N ALA A 322 4.30 -6.41 7.87
CA ALA A 322 4.88 -7.05 6.69
C ALA A 322 5.72 -6.10 5.81
N VAL A 323 5.38 -4.82 5.72
CA VAL A 323 6.18 -3.86 4.93
C VAL A 323 7.58 -3.71 5.53
N GLU A 324 7.67 -3.57 6.85
CA GLU A 324 8.95 -3.47 7.54
C GLU A 324 9.71 -4.82 7.50
N ARG A 325 9.02 -5.96 7.63
CA ARG A 325 9.64 -7.29 7.46
C ARG A 325 10.21 -7.46 6.03
N LEU A 326 9.45 -7.10 4.99
CA LEU A 326 9.89 -7.19 3.60
C LEU A 326 11.09 -6.28 3.33
N LYS A 327 11.06 -5.04 3.83
CA LYS A 327 12.20 -4.13 3.77
C LYS A 327 13.46 -4.71 4.44
N GLN A 328 13.32 -5.32 5.62
CA GLN A 328 14.43 -5.98 6.30
C GLN A 328 14.94 -7.19 5.51
N TRP A 329 14.05 -7.98 4.93
CA TRP A 329 14.40 -9.10 4.07
C TRP A 329 15.18 -8.65 2.84
N ILE A 330 14.71 -7.63 2.11
CA ILE A 330 15.40 -7.02 0.96
C ILE A 330 16.81 -6.59 1.36
N ARG A 331 16.95 -5.89 2.49
CA ARG A 331 18.26 -5.44 2.99
C ARG A 331 19.21 -6.62 3.28
N LYS A 332 18.70 -7.70 3.89
CA LYS A 332 19.50 -8.91 4.18
C LYS A 332 19.89 -9.66 2.90
N ALA A 333 19.02 -9.68 1.89
CA ALA A 333 19.25 -10.37 0.64
C ALA A 333 20.05 -9.55 -0.40
N ALA A 334 20.23 -8.24 -0.18
CA ALA A 334 20.84 -7.32 -1.14
C ALA A 334 22.25 -7.73 -1.59
N ASP A 335 23.07 -8.27 -0.68
CA ASP A 335 24.48 -8.61 -0.93
C ASP A 335 24.68 -9.98 -1.59
N ARG A 336 23.60 -10.69 -1.93
CA ARG A 336 23.70 -12.01 -2.59
C ARG A 336 24.37 -11.89 -3.98
N PRO A 337 25.22 -12.84 -4.37
CA PRO A 337 25.79 -12.85 -5.71
C PRO A 337 24.70 -12.98 -6.78
N VAL A 338 24.95 -12.47 -7.99
CA VAL A 338 23.98 -12.61 -9.09
C VAL A 338 23.87 -14.09 -9.51
N PRO A 339 22.66 -14.69 -9.53
CA PRO A 339 22.44 -16.08 -9.89
C PRO A 339 22.77 -16.38 -11.36
N LEU A 340 22.87 -17.68 -11.66
CA LEU A 340 22.97 -18.18 -13.03
C LEU A 340 21.57 -18.42 -13.60
N TYR A 341 21.34 -17.90 -14.81
CA TYR A 341 20.18 -18.19 -15.63
C TYR A 341 20.66 -18.78 -16.96
N PHE A 342 19.86 -19.68 -17.52
CA PHE A 342 20.15 -20.39 -18.77
C PHE A 342 19.28 -19.85 -19.90
N VAL A 343 19.88 -19.70 -21.07
CA VAL A 343 19.15 -19.42 -22.32
C VAL A 343 18.91 -20.74 -23.02
N VAL A 344 17.64 -21.15 -23.11
CA VAL A 344 17.22 -22.37 -23.79
C VAL A 344 16.55 -21.99 -25.10
N THR A 345 16.86 -22.70 -26.18
CA THR A 345 16.16 -22.56 -27.47
C THR A 345 15.03 -23.58 -27.54
N ASP A 346 13.79 -23.11 -27.63
CA ASP A 346 12.66 -23.98 -27.95
C ASP A 346 12.75 -24.32 -29.45
N THR A 347 12.88 -25.60 -29.78
CA THR A 347 12.89 -26.07 -31.16
C THR A 347 11.56 -26.76 -31.44
N PRO A 348 10.79 -26.37 -32.47
CA PRO A 348 9.54 -27.04 -32.78
C PRO A 348 9.81 -28.52 -33.08
N GLY A 349 9.25 -29.41 -32.26
CA GLY A 349 9.44 -30.87 -32.35
C GLY A 349 10.51 -31.46 -31.42
N SER A 350 11.15 -30.68 -30.55
CA SER A 350 11.97 -31.26 -29.48
C SER A 350 11.08 -31.76 -28.35
N ASP A 351 11.14 -33.06 -28.06
CA ASP A 351 10.58 -33.72 -26.86
C ASP A 351 11.22 -33.21 -25.54
N LEU A 352 11.74 -31.97 -25.51
CA LEU A 352 12.01 -31.22 -24.28
C LEU A 352 10.71 -30.70 -23.64
N MET A 353 9.61 -30.69 -24.41
CA MET A 353 8.23 -30.66 -23.93
C MET A 353 7.63 -32.08 -23.85
N GLY A 354 8.45 -33.07 -23.46
CA GLY A 354 8.00 -34.45 -23.34
C GLY A 354 6.98 -34.58 -22.22
N ASP A 355 5.74 -35.02 -22.54
CA ASP A 355 4.72 -35.72 -21.73
C ASP A 355 4.56 -35.39 -20.22
N SER A 356 5.07 -34.25 -19.80
CA SER A 356 5.04 -33.69 -18.45
C SER A 356 4.33 -32.34 -18.49
N LEU A 357 3.23 -32.29 -19.24
CA LEU A 357 2.24 -31.23 -19.13
C LEU A 357 1.25 -31.63 -18.02
N SER A 358 1.51 -31.15 -16.81
CA SER A 358 0.49 -30.35 -16.13
C SER A 358 0.23 -29.12 -17.03
N GLY A 359 -0.49 -29.28 -18.14
CA GLY A 359 -1.95 -29.31 -18.19
C GLY A 359 -2.37 -27.85 -18.35
N THR A 360 -2.96 -27.47 -19.48
CA THR A 360 -3.37 -26.11 -19.91
C THR A 360 -3.70 -25.10 -18.80
N ALA A 361 -4.29 -25.55 -17.69
CA ALA A 361 -4.51 -24.80 -16.46
C ALA A 361 -3.29 -24.06 -15.90
N ASP A 362 -2.11 -24.67 -15.79
CA ASP A 362 -0.90 -24.01 -15.26
C ASP A 362 -0.44 -22.85 -16.14
N ARG A 363 -0.50 -23.04 -17.47
CA ARG A 363 -0.26 -21.97 -18.43
C ARG A 363 -1.30 -20.85 -18.29
N MET A 364 -2.57 -21.19 -18.10
CA MET A 364 -3.63 -20.19 -17.88
C MET A 364 -3.45 -19.42 -16.56
N LYS A 365 -2.97 -20.07 -15.49
CA LYS A 365 -2.57 -19.41 -14.24
C LYS A 365 -1.42 -18.43 -14.48
N LYS A 366 -0.37 -18.84 -15.19
CA LYS A 366 0.76 -17.96 -15.58
C LYS A 366 0.35 -16.79 -16.50
N LEU A 367 -0.75 -16.94 -17.24
CA LEU A 367 -1.35 -15.87 -18.04
C LEU A 367 -2.15 -14.85 -17.21
N GLY A 368 -2.36 -15.10 -15.91
CA GLY A 368 -3.19 -14.26 -15.03
C GLY A 368 -4.69 -14.46 -15.23
N ILE A 369 -5.12 -15.61 -15.79
CA ILE A 369 -6.55 -15.91 -15.99
C ILE A 369 -7.16 -16.37 -14.66
N PRO A 370 -8.32 -15.83 -14.22
CA PRO A 370 -8.92 -16.21 -12.95
C PRO A 370 -9.22 -17.70 -12.84
N LEU A 371 -8.94 -18.31 -11.68
CA LEU A 371 -9.05 -19.76 -11.43
C LEU A 371 -10.44 -20.30 -11.78
N GLY A 372 -11.49 -19.56 -11.45
CA GLY A 372 -12.88 -19.94 -11.75
C GLY A 372 -13.24 -19.96 -13.25
N GLN A 373 -12.43 -19.34 -14.12
CA GLN A 373 -12.66 -19.29 -15.57
C GLN A 373 -11.84 -20.31 -16.36
N ILE A 374 -10.78 -20.87 -15.76
CA ILE A 374 -9.87 -21.82 -16.39
C ILE A 374 -10.61 -23.04 -16.98
N PRO A 375 -11.53 -23.74 -16.27
CA PRO A 375 -12.18 -24.94 -16.82
C PRO A 375 -13.03 -24.65 -18.07
N LYS A 376 -13.65 -23.46 -18.13
CA LYS A 376 -14.51 -23.05 -19.25
C LYS A 376 -13.68 -22.66 -20.47
N LEU A 377 -12.55 -21.99 -20.25
CA LEU A 377 -11.62 -21.55 -21.30
C LEU A 377 -10.80 -22.73 -21.84
N GLU A 378 -10.40 -23.66 -20.99
CA GLU A 378 -9.71 -24.89 -21.39
C GLU A 378 -10.57 -25.71 -22.36
N ALA A 379 -11.86 -25.89 -22.06
CA ALA A 379 -12.79 -26.58 -22.97
C ALA A 379 -13.01 -25.84 -24.30
N ALA A 380 -12.94 -24.51 -24.32
CA ALA A 380 -13.05 -23.71 -25.55
C ALA A 380 -11.76 -23.75 -26.38
N TRP A 381 -10.61 -23.68 -25.71
CA TRP A 381 -9.28 -23.75 -26.30
C TRP A 381 -9.03 -25.10 -26.95
N GLN A 382 -9.33 -26.20 -26.25
CA GLN A 382 -9.21 -27.56 -26.77
C GLN A 382 -10.08 -27.80 -28.03
N ARG A 383 -11.28 -27.18 -28.10
CA ARG A 383 -12.13 -27.24 -29.30
C ARG A 383 -11.55 -26.44 -30.47
N GLN A 384 -10.95 -25.28 -30.21
CA GLN A 384 -10.31 -24.46 -31.24
C GLN A 384 -9.01 -25.10 -31.76
N LEU A 385 -8.20 -25.70 -30.88
CA LEU A 385 -6.97 -26.39 -31.29
C LEU A 385 -7.29 -27.58 -32.19
N LYS A 386 -8.30 -28.37 -31.82
CA LYS A 386 -8.79 -29.49 -32.64
C LYS A 386 -9.35 -29.03 -33.99
N ALA A 387 -10.04 -27.88 -34.03
CA ALA A 387 -10.52 -27.28 -35.27
C ALA A 387 -9.38 -26.75 -36.17
N LEU A 388 -8.30 -26.24 -35.58
CA LEU A 388 -7.10 -25.77 -36.30
C LEU A 388 -6.26 -26.94 -36.84
N GLU A 389 -6.15 -28.04 -36.07
CA GLU A 389 -5.52 -29.29 -36.51
C GLU A 389 -6.29 -29.95 -37.67
N ASP A 390 -7.63 -29.85 -37.66
CA ASP A 390 -8.49 -30.35 -38.74
C ASP A 390 -8.46 -29.45 -40.00
N GLU A 391 -8.09 -28.16 -39.89
CA GLU A 391 -8.08 -27.18 -40.99
C GLU A 391 -6.69 -26.97 -41.64
N THR A 392 -5.59 -27.33 -40.99
CA THR A 392 -4.23 -27.10 -41.51
C THR A 392 -3.53 -28.41 -41.88
N GLY A 393 -3.83 -28.90 -43.09
CA GLY A 393 -2.90 -29.79 -43.80
C GLY A 393 -1.63 -29.01 -44.14
N ASP A 394 -0.49 -29.47 -43.60
CA ASP A 394 0.89 -29.18 -43.98
C ASP A 394 1.10 -27.96 -44.91
N GLU A 395 1.10 -26.72 -44.41
CA GLU A 395 1.68 -25.60 -45.16
C GLU A 395 2.14 -24.42 -44.27
N GLU A 396 3.37 -23.97 -44.58
CA GLU A 396 4.12 -22.82 -44.04
C GLU A 396 4.79 -22.95 -42.64
N SER A 397 5.80 -23.83 -42.62
CA SER A 397 7.09 -23.57 -41.95
C SER A 397 7.70 -22.25 -42.46
N ARG A 398 7.25 -21.11 -41.93
CA ARG A 398 8.04 -19.88 -41.95
C ARG A 398 9.19 -20.07 -40.97
N SER A 399 10.42 -19.86 -41.45
CA SER A 399 11.64 -19.72 -40.64
C SER A 399 11.39 -18.75 -39.48
N ARG A 400 10.90 -19.25 -38.35
CA ARG A 400 10.87 -18.52 -37.08
C ARG A 400 12.31 -18.52 -36.58
N ASP A 401 12.83 -17.34 -36.25
CA ASP A 401 14.07 -17.24 -35.48
C ASP A 401 13.96 -18.17 -34.27
N PRO A 402 15.04 -18.89 -33.87
CA PRO A 402 15.00 -19.79 -32.75
C PRO A 402 14.47 -19.07 -31.50
N GLU A 403 13.38 -19.58 -30.94
CA GLU A 403 12.67 -18.93 -29.83
C GLU A 403 13.45 -19.20 -28.54
N MET A 404 13.82 -18.13 -27.82
CA MET A 404 14.67 -18.23 -26.63
C MET A 404 13.85 -18.01 -25.35
N LEU A 405 14.11 -18.86 -24.37
CA LEU A 405 13.55 -18.82 -23.02
C LEU A 405 14.65 -18.55 -22.01
N LEU A 406 14.33 -17.74 -21.01
CA LEU A 406 15.21 -17.49 -19.87
C LEU A 406 14.78 -18.37 -18.70
N MET A 407 15.55 -19.42 -18.42
CA MET A 407 15.22 -20.41 -17.39
C MET A 407 16.12 -20.26 -16.16
N PRO A 408 15.56 -20.35 -14.94
CA PRO A 408 16.36 -20.39 -13.72
C PRO A 408 17.12 -21.72 -13.60
N SER A 409 18.00 -21.83 -12.59
CA SER A 409 18.55 -23.13 -12.18
C SER A 409 17.51 -23.99 -11.48
N GLU A 410 17.70 -25.32 -11.47
CA GLU A 410 16.81 -26.28 -10.78
C GLU A 410 16.57 -25.92 -9.29
N GLU A 411 17.57 -25.34 -8.61
CA GLU A 411 17.44 -24.88 -7.22
C GLU A 411 16.45 -23.71 -7.07
N ILE A 412 16.42 -22.79 -8.04
CA ILE A 412 15.52 -21.64 -8.05
C ILE A 412 14.12 -22.09 -8.53
N GLU A 413 14.04 -23.02 -9.46
CA GLU A 413 12.77 -23.60 -9.92
C GLU A 413 12.01 -24.29 -8.78
N LYS A 414 12.70 -25.11 -7.96
CA LYS A 414 12.11 -25.69 -6.74
C LYS A 414 11.66 -24.64 -5.72
N LEU A 415 12.38 -23.52 -5.67
CA LEU A 415 12.01 -22.41 -4.78
C LEU A 415 10.76 -21.69 -5.30
N GLU A 416 10.63 -21.51 -6.62
CA GLU A 416 9.44 -20.96 -7.26
C GLU A 416 8.22 -21.86 -7.03
N GLU A 417 8.38 -23.19 -7.06
CA GLU A 417 7.31 -24.14 -6.71
C GLU A 417 6.81 -23.93 -5.27
N GLY A 418 7.72 -23.87 -4.29
CA GLY A 418 7.34 -23.60 -2.89
C GLY A 418 6.69 -22.23 -2.69
N TRP A 419 7.18 -21.20 -3.39
CA TRP A 419 6.57 -19.87 -3.35
C TRP A 419 5.12 -19.88 -3.86
N GLN A 420 4.85 -20.64 -4.93
CA GLN A 420 3.50 -20.73 -5.52
C GLN A 420 2.48 -21.41 -4.60
N GLU A 421 2.92 -22.15 -3.57
CA GLU A 421 2.04 -22.76 -2.56
C GLU A 421 1.59 -21.77 -1.50
N VAL A 422 2.41 -20.74 -1.20
CA VAL A 422 2.17 -19.80 -0.10
C VAL A 422 1.71 -18.41 -0.57
N VAL A 423 2.00 -18.02 -1.82
CA VAL A 423 1.65 -16.69 -2.31
C VAL A 423 0.16 -16.62 -2.72
N PRO A 424 -0.65 -15.75 -2.11
CA PRO A 424 -2.07 -15.62 -2.45
C PRO A 424 -2.32 -14.75 -3.69
N LEU A 425 -1.29 -14.55 -4.53
CA LEU A 425 -1.28 -13.55 -5.60
C LEU A 425 -1.45 -14.18 -6.98
N GLY A 426 -2.43 -13.68 -7.74
CA GLY A 426 -2.56 -13.96 -9.16
C GLY A 426 -1.48 -13.24 -9.99
N LYS A 427 -1.09 -13.81 -11.14
CA LYS A 427 -0.13 -13.15 -12.05
C LYS A 427 -0.77 -11.94 -12.75
N PRO A 428 -0.02 -10.85 -13.00
CA PRO A 428 -0.52 -9.71 -13.77
C PRO A 428 -0.97 -10.10 -15.17
N PHE A 429 -2.09 -9.54 -15.63
CA PHE A 429 -2.60 -9.83 -16.96
C PHE A 429 -1.91 -9.00 -18.05
N SER A 430 -1.22 -9.70 -18.96
CA SER A 430 -0.51 -9.07 -20.07
C SER A 430 0.48 -8.00 -19.53
N VAL A 431 0.53 -6.83 -20.16
CA VAL A 431 1.43 -5.71 -19.80
C VAL A 431 0.91 -4.88 -18.62
N ASN A 432 -0.28 -5.20 -18.10
CA ASN A 432 -0.84 -4.52 -16.94
C ASN A 432 -0.02 -4.91 -15.69
N PRO A 433 0.38 -3.96 -14.83
CA PRO A 433 1.06 -4.30 -13.58
C PRO A 433 0.16 -4.99 -12.54
N TYR A 434 -1.16 -4.99 -12.71
CA TYR A 434 -2.13 -5.55 -11.77
C TYR A 434 -2.73 -6.90 -12.25
N PRO A 435 -3.03 -7.83 -11.32
CA PRO A 435 -3.81 -9.04 -11.60
C PRO A 435 -5.31 -8.74 -11.75
N PHE A 436 -6.08 -9.70 -12.28
CA PHE A 436 -7.54 -9.60 -12.34
C PHE A 436 -8.24 -9.96 -11.04
N GLU A 437 -7.66 -10.89 -10.26
CA GLU A 437 -8.19 -11.29 -8.96
C GLU A 437 -7.74 -10.29 -7.90
N ASN A 438 -8.66 -9.90 -7.02
CA ASN A 438 -8.49 -8.80 -6.08
C ASN A 438 -8.28 -9.32 -4.65
N GLN A 439 -7.49 -10.38 -4.49
CA GLN A 439 -7.08 -10.88 -3.18
C GLN A 439 -6.00 -9.94 -2.64
N ASP A 440 -6.23 -9.40 -1.46
CA ASP A 440 -5.30 -8.46 -0.84
C ASP A 440 -4.17 -9.23 -0.15
N ILE A 441 -3.01 -9.28 -0.80
CA ILE A 441 -1.80 -9.94 -0.28
C ILE A 441 -1.29 -9.30 1.02
N TRP A 442 -1.73 -8.07 1.33
CA TRP A 442 -1.36 -7.33 2.53
C TRP A 442 -2.40 -7.43 3.65
N ASP A 443 -3.40 -8.32 3.52
CA ASP A 443 -4.32 -8.61 4.61
C ASP A 443 -3.56 -9.31 5.76
N PRO A 444 -3.68 -8.88 7.02
CA PRO A 444 -2.91 -9.46 8.14
C PRO A 444 -3.06 -10.98 8.34
N GLY A 445 -4.13 -11.60 7.82
CA GLY A 445 -4.31 -13.05 7.85
C GLY A 445 -3.60 -13.82 6.73
N GLU A 446 -3.22 -13.14 5.65
CA GLU A 446 -2.55 -13.71 4.48
C GLU A 446 -1.06 -13.32 4.45
N GLU A 447 -0.67 -12.23 5.14
CA GLU A 447 0.70 -11.68 5.08
C GLU A 447 1.75 -12.57 5.73
N ASP A 448 1.39 -13.35 6.75
CA ASP A 448 2.35 -14.12 7.55
C ASP A 448 2.98 -15.29 6.77
N ASP A 449 2.19 -16.06 6.02
CA ASP A 449 2.65 -17.29 5.36
C ASP A 449 3.71 -17.02 4.29
N TRP A 450 3.49 -16.03 3.41
CA TRP A 450 4.44 -15.68 2.37
C TRP A 450 5.65 -14.90 2.92
N MET A 451 5.46 -14.13 4.01
CA MET A 451 6.58 -13.46 4.67
C MET A 451 7.51 -14.43 5.39
N GLU A 452 6.97 -15.44 6.09
CA GLU A 452 7.76 -16.51 6.74
C GLU A 452 8.57 -17.28 5.69
N PHE A 453 7.96 -17.59 4.54
CA PHE A 453 8.67 -18.22 3.42
C PHE A 453 9.88 -17.39 2.97
N LEU A 454 9.72 -16.08 2.77
CA LEU A 454 10.83 -15.21 2.35
C LEU A 454 11.94 -15.18 3.41
N GLU A 455 11.57 -15.04 4.68
CA GLU A 455 12.50 -14.98 5.81
C GLU A 455 13.38 -16.24 5.91
N ASP A 456 12.80 -17.41 5.64
CA ASP A 456 13.50 -18.69 5.57
C ASP A 456 14.31 -18.89 4.29
N HIS A 457 13.93 -18.21 3.20
CA HIS A 457 14.54 -18.38 1.87
C HIS A 457 15.06 -17.06 1.28
N PRO A 458 16.20 -16.51 1.75
CA PRO A 458 16.86 -15.36 1.11
C PRO A 458 17.20 -15.57 -0.38
N GLN A 459 17.33 -16.83 -0.83
CA GLN A 459 17.48 -17.24 -2.22
C GLN A 459 16.31 -16.77 -3.11
N ALA A 460 15.15 -16.45 -2.53
CA ALA A 460 14.00 -15.99 -3.31
C ALA A 460 14.29 -14.66 -4.04
N PHE A 461 15.27 -13.89 -3.55
CA PHE A 461 15.79 -12.69 -4.22
C PHE A 461 16.67 -12.97 -5.45
N ASP A 462 16.83 -14.25 -5.81
CA ASP A 462 17.49 -14.71 -7.02
C ASP A 462 16.48 -15.10 -8.12
N SER A 463 15.18 -15.19 -7.81
CA SER A 463 14.13 -15.55 -8.76
C SER A 463 13.50 -14.31 -9.39
N LEU A 464 13.57 -14.21 -10.71
CA LEU A 464 12.82 -13.21 -11.49
C LEU A 464 11.30 -13.41 -11.37
N GLU A 465 10.80 -14.63 -11.20
CA GLU A 465 9.37 -14.89 -10.99
C GLU A 465 8.89 -14.35 -9.64
N ILE A 466 9.63 -14.64 -8.56
CA ILE A 466 9.26 -14.17 -7.22
C ILE A 466 9.42 -12.64 -7.13
N ILE A 467 10.48 -12.06 -7.67
CA ILE A 467 10.66 -10.60 -7.68
C ILE A 467 9.52 -9.90 -8.45
N ASP A 468 9.03 -10.49 -9.54
CA ASP A 468 7.89 -9.96 -10.28
C ASP A 468 6.58 -10.03 -9.49
N ASP A 469 6.38 -11.08 -8.70
CA ASP A 469 5.25 -11.19 -7.78
C ASP A 469 5.35 -10.16 -6.64
N LEU A 470 6.51 -10.00 -6.02
CA LEU A 470 6.72 -8.98 -4.99
C LEU A 470 6.55 -7.57 -5.52
N ALA A 471 7.05 -7.27 -6.72
CA ALA A 471 6.82 -5.98 -7.36
C ALA A 471 5.32 -5.75 -7.63
N THR A 472 4.57 -6.81 -8.02
CA THR A 472 3.12 -6.77 -8.16
C THR A 472 2.43 -6.49 -6.83
N ALA A 473 2.85 -7.15 -5.75
CA ALA A 473 2.35 -6.92 -4.40
C ALA A 473 2.54 -5.47 -3.98
N VAL A 474 3.72 -4.88 -4.21
CA VAL A 474 3.98 -3.47 -3.90
C VAL A 474 3.06 -2.53 -4.68
N TYR A 475 2.76 -2.81 -5.96
CA TYR A 475 1.77 -2.02 -6.71
C TYR A 475 0.36 -2.12 -6.10
N MET A 476 -0.02 -3.29 -5.59
CA MET A 476 -1.32 -3.54 -4.98
C MET A 476 -1.48 -2.96 -3.56
N HIS A 477 -0.39 -2.55 -2.91
CA HIS A 477 -0.45 -1.97 -1.57
C HIS A 477 -1.34 -0.71 -1.57
N PRO A 478 -2.22 -0.49 -0.57
CA PRO A 478 -3.11 0.68 -0.51
C PRO A 478 -2.38 2.02 -0.56
N GLU A 479 -1.14 2.05 -0.09
CA GLU A 479 -0.28 3.22 -0.07
C GLU A 479 0.77 3.25 -1.20
N SER A 480 0.59 2.46 -2.27
CA SER A 480 1.59 2.32 -3.35
C SER A 480 1.94 3.63 -4.08
N ASP A 481 1.06 4.63 -4.03
CA ASP A 481 1.32 5.99 -4.54
C ASP A 481 2.32 6.80 -3.68
N LEU A 482 2.69 6.31 -2.49
CA LEU A 482 3.64 6.98 -1.61
C LEU A 482 5.09 6.75 -2.08
N PRO A 483 5.89 7.82 -2.30
CA PRO A 483 7.28 7.70 -2.76
C PRO A 483 8.17 6.84 -1.84
N PHE A 484 7.83 6.69 -0.57
CA PHE A 484 8.59 5.87 0.37
C PHE A 484 8.59 4.37 -0.01
N LEU A 485 7.41 3.78 -0.26
CA LEU A 485 7.30 2.35 -0.63
C LEU A 485 8.02 2.07 -1.95
N GLU A 486 7.91 3.00 -2.89
CA GLU A 486 8.64 2.95 -4.16
C GLU A 486 10.16 2.87 -3.94
N ASN A 487 10.72 3.76 -3.11
CA ASN A 487 12.16 3.82 -2.83
C ASN A 487 12.68 2.64 -2.02
N VAL A 488 11.89 2.16 -1.05
CA VAL A 488 12.37 1.23 -0.03
C VAL A 488 12.07 -0.22 -0.37
N LEU A 489 11.01 -0.48 -1.14
CA LEU A 489 10.64 -1.83 -1.58
C LEU A 489 10.81 -2.00 -3.09
N LEU A 490 10.13 -1.18 -3.89
CA LEU A 490 10.02 -1.44 -5.34
C LEU A 490 11.36 -1.30 -6.06
N GLU A 491 12.07 -0.18 -5.85
CA GLU A 491 13.34 0.07 -6.54
C GLU A 491 14.41 -1.01 -6.26
N PRO A 492 14.68 -1.41 -4.99
CA PRO A 492 15.61 -2.51 -4.71
C PRO A 492 15.26 -3.82 -5.42
N LEU A 493 13.97 -4.21 -5.43
CA LEU A 493 13.49 -5.38 -6.15
C LEU A 493 13.79 -5.28 -7.65
N LEU A 494 13.45 -4.15 -8.27
CA LEU A 494 13.64 -3.92 -9.70
C LEU A 494 15.12 -3.84 -10.09
N ARG A 495 15.97 -3.22 -9.26
CA ARG A 495 17.42 -3.16 -9.49
C ARG A 495 18.08 -4.53 -9.36
N ARG A 496 17.60 -5.38 -8.45
CA ARG A 496 18.04 -6.78 -8.37
C ARG A 496 17.70 -7.54 -9.64
N ALA A 497 16.45 -7.46 -10.10
CA ALA A 497 16.02 -8.08 -11.34
C ALA A 497 16.85 -7.60 -12.54
N HIS A 498 17.10 -6.30 -12.64
CA HIS A 498 17.93 -5.73 -13.71
C HIS A 498 19.37 -6.24 -13.67
N ALA A 499 19.98 -6.40 -12.50
CA ALA A 499 21.32 -6.96 -12.37
C ALA A 499 21.40 -8.42 -12.88
N ILE A 500 20.36 -9.22 -12.63
CA ILE A 500 20.23 -10.59 -13.15
C ILE A 500 20.10 -10.55 -14.68
N ILE A 501 19.18 -9.76 -15.21
CA ILE A 501 18.94 -9.62 -16.66
C ILE A 501 20.20 -9.12 -17.38
N ASP A 502 20.89 -8.12 -16.83
CA ASP A 502 22.13 -7.58 -17.40
C ASP A 502 23.27 -8.61 -17.42
N ALA A 503 23.40 -9.43 -16.36
CA ALA A 503 24.40 -10.50 -16.32
C ALA A 503 24.16 -11.56 -17.42
N VAL A 504 22.90 -11.88 -17.71
CA VAL A 504 22.52 -12.78 -18.81
C VAL A 504 22.86 -12.14 -20.15
N LEU A 505 22.46 -10.89 -20.37
CA LEU A 505 22.68 -10.19 -21.64
C LEU A 505 24.16 -9.99 -21.96
N ARG A 506 25.01 -9.81 -20.94
CA ARG A 506 26.47 -9.76 -21.11
C ARG A 506 27.05 -11.08 -21.64
N LYS A 507 26.47 -12.22 -21.26
CA LYS A 507 26.89 -13.55 -21.75
C LYS A 507 26.28 -13.89 -23.12
N HIS A 508 25.09 -13.36 -23.40
CA HIS A 508 24.31 -13.64 -24.61
C HIS A 508 23.94 -12.34 -25.34
N PRO A 509 24.91 -11.61 -25.92
CA PRO A 509 24.63 -10.38 -26.65
C PRO A 509 23.74 -10.70 -27.86
N GLY A 510 22.56 -10.05 -27.92
CA GLY A 510 21.57 -10.30 -28.98
C GLY A 510 20.46 -11.29 -28.60
N LEU A 511 20.40 -11.75 -27.35
CA LEU A 511 19.25 -12.47 -26.80
C LEU A 511 17.95 -11.70 -27.07
N ARG A 512 16.93 -12.43 -27.55
CA ARG A 512 15.59 -11.92 -27.81
C ARG A 512 14.57 -12.78 -27.08
N LEU A 513 13.74 -12.16 -26.25
CA LEU A 513 12.66 -12.79 -25.51
C LEU A 513 11.32 -12.41 -26.13
N ASN A 514 10.60 -13.41 -26.63
CA ASN A 514 9.28 -13.22 -27.19
C ASN A 514 8.23 -13.22 -26.05
N TRP A 515 7.46 -12.12 -25.96
CA TRP A 515 6.40 -11.91 -24.98
C TRP A 515 5.27 -12.96 -25.01
N GLY A 516 5.10 -13.64 -26.14
CA GLY A 516 4.13 -14.73 -26.29
C GLY A 516 4.38 -15.90 -25.33
N PHE A 517 5.64 -16.12 -24.92
CA PHE A 517 6.03 -17.12 -23.94
C PHE A 517 5.86 -16.56 -22.54
N VAL A 518 5.14 -17.30 -21.69
CA VAL A 518 4.79 -16.82 -20.35
C VAL A 518 6.01 -16.73 -19.44
N GLU A 519 6.97 -17.63 -19.64
CA GLU A 519 8.26 -17.71 -18.95
C GLU A 519 9.13 -16.46 -19.21
N ASN A 520 8.92 -15.80 -20.35
CA ASN A 520 9.64 -14.57 -20.69
C ASN A 520 9.00 -13.31 -20.09
N ARG A 521 7.79 -13.41 -19.52
CA ARG A 521 7.07 -12.22 -19.03
C ARG A 521 7.68 -11.59 -17.78
N PRO A 522 8.07 -12.34 -16.73
CA PRO A 522 8.66 -11.73 -15.54
C PRO A 522 9.87 -10.82 -15.83
N PRO A 523 10.94 -11.27 -16.54
CA PRO A 523 12.07 -10.38 -16.84
C PRO A 523 11.65 -9.15 -17.66
N LEU A 524 10.71 -9.32 -18.60
CA LEU A 524 10.22 -8.21 -19.42
C LEU A 524 9.35 -7.24 -18.60
N ARG A 525 8.48 -7.71 -17.70
CA ARG A 525 7.69 -6.83 -16.81
C ARG A 525 8.58 -6.08 -15.84
N LEU A 526 9.56 -6.73 -15.25
CA LEU A 526 10.51 -6.12 -14.31
C LEU A 526 11.33 -5.01 -14.98
N LEU A 527 11.87 -5.27 -16.17
CA LEU A 527 12.61 -4.25 -16.92
C LEU A 527 11.69 -3.09 -17.34
N ALA A 528 10.44 -3.38 -17.70
CA ALA A 528 9.45 -2.35 -18.00
C ALA A 528 9.14 -1.48 -16.78
N ARG A 529 8.90 -2.10 -15.62
CA ARG A 529 8.65 -1.42 -14.34
C ARG A 529 9.81 -0.52 -13.94
N LEU A 530 11.06 -0.98 -14.07
CA LEU A 530 12.23 -0.16 -13.79
C LEU A 530 12.36 1.03 -14.76
N THR A 531 12.07 0.80 -16.04
CA THR A 531 12.09 1.86 -17.05
C THR A 531 11.05 2.94 -16.72
N SER A 532 9.81 2.54 -16.42
CA SER A 532 8.72 3.44 -16.03
C SER A 532 9.03 4.22 -14.75
N LEU A 533 9.65 3.56 -13.76
CA LEU A 533 10.11 4.19 -12.53
C LEU A 533 11.12 5.32 -12.81
N CYS A 534 12.11 5.07 -13.67
CA CYS A 534 13.08 6.09 -14.06
C CYS A 534 12.42 7.26 -14.80
N VAL A 535 11.43 6.99 -15.66
CA VAL A 535 10.66 8.04 -16.35
C VAL A 535 9.89 8.91 -15.35
N GLN A 536 9.24 8.30 -14.36
CA GLN A 536 8.47 9.03 -13.34
C GLN A 536 9.35 9.95 -12.49
N ARG A 537 10.60 9.54 -12.21
CA ARG A 537 11.58 10.34 -11.48
C ARG A 537 12.28 11.42 -12.32
N GLY A 538 12.09 11.39 -13.64
CA GLY A 538 12.79 12.30 -14.56
C GLY A 538 14.25 11.92 -14.80
N ASP A 539 14.64 10.67 -14.53
CA ASP A 539 15.98 10.14 -14.78
C ASP A 539 16.13 9.74 -16.26
N ASP A 540 15.98 10.72 -17.17
CA ASP A 540 15.88 10.54 -18.62
C ASP A 540 17.02 9.67 -19.20
N ARG A 541 18.24 9.84 -18.68
CA ARG A 541 19.41 9.09 -19.17
C ARG A 541 19.30 7.59 -18.86
N GLU A 542 18.88 7.24 -17.65
CA GLU A 542 18.75 5.85 -17.23
C GLU A 542 17.52 5.21 -17.88
N ALA A 543 16.39 5.93 -17.89
CA ALA A 543 15.17 5.52 -18.59
C ALA A 543 15.45 5.17 -20.05
N MET A 544 16.21 6.00 -20.77
CA MET A 544 16.56 5.74 -22.17
C MET A 544 17.47 4.54 -22.36
N LYS A 545 18.47 4.35 -21.49
CA LYS A 545 19.33 3.17 -21.53
C LYS A 545 18.50 1.89 -21.35
N LEU A 546 17.57 1.89 -20.40
CA LEU A 546 16.70 0.74 -20.11
C LEU A 546 15.70 0.50 -21.24
N ALA A 547 15.12 1.57 -21.81
CA ALA A 547 14.22 1.48 -22.96
C ALA A 547 14.92 0.89 -24.19
N GLU A 548 16.14 1.32 -24.51
CA GLU A 548 16.93 0.73 -25.60
C GLU A 548 17.27 -0.74 -25.32
N GLN A 549 17.62 -1.08 -24.08
CA GLN A 549 17.84 -2.46 -23.65
C GLN A 549 16.56 -3.31 -23.82
N MET A 550 15.40 -2.75 -23.48
CA MET A 550 14.10 -3.38 -23.70
C MET A 550 13.82 -3.61 -25.20
N LEU A 551 14.07 -2.64 -26.08
CA LEU A 551 13.85 -2.81 -27.54
C LEU A 551 14.83 -3.80 -28.19
N ALA A 552 16.00 -4.00 -27.60
CA ALA A 552 16.93 -5.05 -28.01
C ALA A 552 16.44 -6.42 -27.55
N LEU A 553 16.01 -6.52 -26.28
CA LEU A 553 15.57 -7.76 -25.64
C LEU A 553 14.20 -8.23 -26.13
N ASN A 554 13.24 -7.33 -26.29
CA ASN A 554 11.90 -7.59 -26.81
C ASN A 554 11.65 -6.75 -28.07
N PRO A 555 12.02 -7.26 -29.26
CA PRO A 555 11.85 -6.54 -30.53
C PRO A 555 10.40 -6.21 -30.90
N ASN A 556 9.40 -6.85 -30.29
CA ASN A 556 7.98 -6.55 -30.51
C ASN A 556 7.48 -5.44 -29.58
N ASP A 557 8.27 -5.08 -28.57
CA ASP A 557 8.02 -3.97 -27.63
C ASP A 557 6.57 -3.91 -27.13
N ASN A 558 6.12 -4.98 -26.50
CA ASN A 558 4.73 -5.09 -26.05
C ASN A 558 4.33 -3.97 -25.06
N HIS A 559 5.31 -3.41 -24.33
CA HIS A 559 5.10 -2.32 -23.37
C HIS A 559 5.10 -0.92 -24.02
N GLY A 560 5.50 -0.77 -25.28
CA GLY A 560 5.40 0.50 -26.02
C GLY A 560 6.54 1.50 -25.78
N PHE A 561 7.71 1.07 -25.30
CA PHE A 561 8.84 1.98 -25.05
C PHE A 561 9.44 2.58 -26.33
N ARG A 562 9.12 2.06 -27.53
CA ARG A 562 9.48 2.68 -28.81
C ARG A 562 8.91 4.09 -28.95
N CYS A 563 7.75 4.39 -28.35
CA CYS A 563 7.19 5.74 -28.33
C CYS A 563 8.10 6.69 -27.52
N LEU A 564 8.52 6.25 -26.32
CA LEU A 564 9.47 6.99 -25.47
C LEU A 564 10.80 7.24 -26.19
N VAL A 565 11.35 6.20 -26.85
CA VAL A 565 12.62 6.32 -27.57
C VAL A 565 12.50 7.27 -28.77
N MET A 566 11.39 7.23 -29.51
CA MET A 566 11.13 8.14 -30.63
C MET A 566 11.14 9.60 -30.17
N ASP A 567 10.39 9.90 -29.11
CA ASP A 567 10.27 11.26 -28.58
C ASP A 567 11.61 11.78 -28.07
N HIS A 568 12.38 10.94 -27.38
CA HIS A 568 13.72 11.29 -26.93
C HIS A 568 14.67 11.57 -28.11
N CYS A 569 14.70 10.71 -29.13
CA CYS A 569 15.54 10.94 -30.32
C CYS A 569 15.26 12.32 -30.94
N LEU A 570 13.99 12.72 -31.03
CA LEU A 570 13.59 14.00 -31.60
C LEU A 570 13.90 15.19 -30.70
N ARG A 571 13.86 15.04 -29.37
CA ARG A 571 14.31 16.07 -28.43
C ARG A 571 15.82 16.27 -28.50
N SER A 572 16.58 15.19 -28.66
CA SER A 572 18.04 15.18 -28.70
C SER A 572 18.62 15.52 -30.08
N GLY A 573 17.79 15.70 -31.12
CA GLY A 573 18.25 16.01 -32.47
C GLY A 573 18.93 14.82 -33.17
N GLU A 574 18.45 13.61 -32.88
CA GLU A 574 18.96 12.35 -33.42
C GLU A 574 18.03 11.82 -34.52
N GLU A 575 17.78 12.65 -35.56
CA GLU A 575 16.78 12.34 -36.59
C GLU A 575 17.04 11.02 -37.31
N GLN A 576 18.31 10.67 -37.54
CA GLN A 576 18.66 9.40 -38.19
C GLN A 576 18.25 8.19 -37.35
N LYS A 577 18.40 8.25 -36.01
CA LYS A 577 17.96 7.18 -35.11
C LYS A 577 16.44 7.10 -35.06
N ALA A 578 15.76 8.25 -35.03
CA ALA A 578 14.30 8.29 -35.13
C ALA A 578 13.79 7.59 -36.40
N LEU A 579 14.41 7.85 -37.57
CA LEU A 579 14.03 7.16 -38.80
C LEU A 579 14.30 5.66 -38.78
N GLN A 580 15.45 5.23 -38.26
CA GLN A 580 15.76 3.80 -38.09
C GLN A 580 14.74 3.10 -37.19
N LEU A 581 14.32 3.76 -36.11
CA LEU A 581 13.28 3.25 -35.23
C LEU A 581 11.93 3.13 -35.95
N ALA A 582 11.53 4.16 -36.71
CA ALA A 582 10.30 4.11 -37.50
C ALA A 582 10.34 3.04 -38.61
N ASP A 583 11.51 2.78 -39.20
CA ASP A 583 11.71 1.72 -40.20
C ASP A 583 11.61 0.31 -39.59
N ARG A 584 11.95 0.16 -38.29
CA ARG A 584 11.79 -1.09 -37.55
C ARG A 584 10.33 -1.45 -37.28
N TYR A 585 9.44 -0.46 -37.22
CA TYR A 585 8.01 -0.62 -36.93
C TYR A 585 7.14 0.08 -38.00
N PRO A 586 7.17 -0.38 -39.26
CA PRO A 586 6.55 0.32 -40.39
C PRO A 586 5.02 0.42 -40.30
N ASP A 587 4.39 -0.54 -39.61
CA ASP A 587 2.92 -0.64 -39.46
C ASP A 587 2.42 -0.05 -38.14
N ASP A 588 3.29 0.58 -37.34
CA ASP A 588 2.89 1.16 -36.07
C ASP A 588 2.05 2.44 -36.27
N GLY A 589 0.87 2.42 -35.65
CA GLY A 589 -0.12 3.50 -35.76
C GLY A 589 -0.03 4.58 -34.69
N SER A 590 0.95 4.52 -33.78
CA SER A 590 1.09 5.49 -32.69
C SER A 590 1.38 6.90 -33.22
N PRO A 591 0.88 7.95 -32.55
CA PRO A 591 1.22 9.33 -32.89
C PRO A 591 2.73 9.59 -32.91
N GLU A 592 3.46 9.03 -31.94
CA GLU A 592 4.89 9.23 -31.75
C GLU A 592 5.66 8.76 -32.98
N LEU A 593 5.42 7.54 -33.47
CA LEU A 593 6.13 7.03 -34.64
C LEU A 593 5.67 7.69 -35.94
N LEU A 594 4.37 7.86 -36.14
CA LEU A 594 3.82 8.44 -37.36
C LEU A 594 4.26 9.90 -37.54
N TYR A 595 4.04 10.74 -36.54
CA TYR A 595 4.40 12.15 -36.60
C TYR A 595 5.89 12.37 -36.35
N GLY A 596 6.53 11.53 -35.53
CA GLY A 596 7.97 11.58 -35.32
C GLY A 596 8.76 11.38 -36.61
N ARG A 597 8.36 10.42 -37.46
CA ARG A 597 8.93 10.24 -38.80
C ARG A 597 8.81 11.50 -39.66
N VAL A 598 7.67 12.19 -39.59
CA VAL A 598 7.45 13.45 -40.33
C VAL A 598 8.42 14.52 -39.86
N LEU A 599 8.55 14.70 -38.54
CA LEU A 599 9.42 15.71 -37.97
C LEU A 599 10.89 15.44 -38.31
N ALA A 600 11.34 14.19 -38.20
CA ALA A 600 12.70 13.78 -38.52
C ALA A 600 13.04 14.05 -40.00
N LEU A 601 12.19 13.60 -40.93
CA LEU A 601 12.37 13.86 -42.36
C LEU A 601 12.38 15.35 -42.69
N TYR A 602 11.51 16.14 -42.05
CA TYR A 602 11.45 17.59 -42.25
C TYR A 602 12.75 18.28 -41.81
N ARG A 603 13.27 17.94 -40.62
CA ARG A 603 14.52 18.51 -40.09
C ARG A 603 15.75 18.12 -40.91
N MET A 604 15.71 16.96 -41.56
CA MET A 604 16.75 16.51 -42.50
C MET A 604 16.59 17.07 -43.93
N ASP A 605 15.68 18.02 -44.16
CA ASP A 605 15.38 18.62 -45.48
C ASP A 605 14.91 17.60 -46.55
N ARG A 606 14.38 16.44 -46.12
CA ARG A 606 13.82 15.40 -47.00
C ARG A 606 12.33 15.67 -47.26
N LEU A 607 12.02 16.84 -47.79
CA LEU A 607 10.66 17.41 -47.82
C LEU A 607 9.63 16.58 -48.62
N VAL A 608 10.06 15.87 -49.68
CA VAL A 608 9.17 15.01 -50.48
C VAL A 608 8.68 13.83 -49.63
N GLU A 609 9.60 13.12 -49.01
CA GLU A 609 9.32 11.98 -48.13
C GLU A 609 8.57 12.44 -46.88
N ALA A 610 8.94 13.59 -46.30
CA ALA A 610 8.23 14.19 -45.17
C ALA A 610 6.76 14.46 -45.55
N GLY A 611 6.51 14.94 -46.77
CA GLY A 611 5.16 15.18 -47.27
C GLY A 611 4.33 13.90 -47.43
N GLU A 612 4.94 12.81 -47.88
CA GLU A 612 4.29 11.49 -47.96
C GLU A 612 4.00 10.91 -46.58
N ALA A 613 4.97 10.95 -45.67
CA ALA A 613 4.80 10.56 -44.28
C ALA A 613 3.68 11.38 -43.61
N ALA A 614 3.65 12.70 -43.83
CA ALA A 614 2.62 13.57 -43.28
C ALA A 614 1.23 13.22 -43.80
N ARG A 615 1.08 12.91 -45.10
CA ARG A 615 -0.20 12.48 -45.67
C ARG A 615 -0.70 11.16 -45.06
N ARG A 616 0.22 10.22 -44.75
CA ARG A 616 -0.10 8.96 -44.05
C ARG A 616 -0.49 9.21 -42.59
N ALA A 617 0.32 9.97 -41.85
CA ALA A 617 0.06 10.32 -40.45
C ALA A 617 -1.31 11.01 -40.29
N VAL A 618 -1.61 12.03 -41.12
CA VAL A 618 -2.89 12.75 -41.10
C VAL A 618 -4.07 11.86 -41.48
N LYS A 619 -3.87 10.88 -42.38
CA LYS A 619 -4.93 9.92 -42.74
C LYS A 619 -5.23 8.97 -41.57
N SER A 620 -4.19 8.51 -40.86
CA SER A 620 -4.33 7.54 -39.77
C SER A 620 -4.78 8.17 -38.45
N ARG A 621 -4.29 9.38 -38.14
CA ARG A 621 -4.48 10.08 -36.87
C ARG A 621 -4.82 11.57 -37.07
N PRO A 622 -5.96 11.89 -37.71
CA PRO A 622 -6.30 13.28 -38.08
C PRO A 622 -6.44 14.22 -36.87
N LYS A 623 -6.89 13.71 -35.71
CA LYS A 623 -7.04 14.52 -34.48
C LYS A 623 -5.70 15.00 -33.94
N VAL A 624 -4.65 14.18 -34.04
CA VAL A 624 -3.29 14.57 -33.63
C VAL A 624 -2.84 15.83 -34.37
N LEU A 625 -3.06 15.90 -35.69
CA LEU A 625 -2.78 17.12 -36.46
C LEU A 625 -3.54 18.32 -35.90
N HIS A 626 -4.85 18.19 -35.67
CA HIS A 626 -5.69 19.28 -35.14
C HIS A 626 -5.12 19.82 -33.82
N TYR A 627 -4.77 18.92 -32.90
CA TYR A 627 -4.22 19.30 -31.60
C TYR A 627 -2.83 19.90 -31.74
N LEU A 628 -1.93 19.40 -32.59
CA LEU A 628 -0.59 19.96 -32.76
C LEU A 628 -0.62 21.41 -33.29
N ILE A 629 -1.41 21.66 -34.35
CA ILE A 629 -1.40 22.96 -35.05
C ILE A 629 -2.19 24.06 -34.31
N ALA A 630 -3.13 23.67 -33.45
CA ALA A 630 -3.96 24.60 -32.70
C ALA A 630 -3.11 25.37 -31.69
N LYS A 631 -3.26 26.70 -31.66
CA LYS A 631 -2.53 27.55 -30.70
C LYS A 631 -3.03 27.31 -29.28
N ARG A 632 -4.35 27.17 -29.12
CA ARG A 632 -5.04 26.83 -27.88
C ARG A 632 -6.06 25.74 -28.20
N VAL A 633 -6.14 24.74 -27.35
CA VAL A 633 -7.09 23.62 -27.42
C VAL A 633 -7.57 23.37 -26.00
N ARG A 634 -8.83 22.99 -25.84
CA ARG A 634 -9.37 22.63 -24.53
C ARG A 634 -8.95 21.19 -24.22
N LYS A 635 -8.54 20.91 -22.98
CA LYS A 635 -8.30 19.54 -22.51
C LYS A 635 -9.59 18.72 -22.69
N PRO A 636 -9.57 17.60 -23.43
CA PRO A 636 -10.74 16.74 -23.57
C PRO A 636 -11.04 16.02 -22.25
N GLU A 637 -12.20 15.37 -22.19
CA GLU A 637 -12.51 14.45 -21.09
C GLU A 637 -11.54 13.27 -21.17
N MET A 638 -10.87 12.98 -20.06
CA MET A 638 -9.84 11.93 -19.98
C MET A 638 -10.40 10.76 -19.19
N HIS A 639 -10.27 9.56 -19.73
CA HIS A 639 -10.57 8.36 -18.96
C HIS A 639 -9.38 8.03 -18.02
N PRO A 640 -9.60 7.70 -16.74
CA PRO A 640 -8.52 7.41 -15.80
C PRO A 640 -7.71 6.14 -16.15
N SER A 641 -8.31 5.18 -16.86
CA SER A 641 -7.72 3.83 -17.04
C SER A 641 -7.41 3.42 -18.47
N TRP A 642 -7.73 4.24 -19.48
CA TRP A 642 -7.43 3.90 -20.89
C TRP A 642 -7.34 5.13 -21.78
N VAL A 643 -6.72 4.96 -22.95
CA VAL A 643 -6.64 5.97 -24.01
C VAL A 643 -7.38 5.46 -25.24
N THR A 644 -8.22 6.31 -25.82
CA THR A 644 -9.00 5.98 -27.01
C THR A 644 -8.11 6.05 -28.25
N LEU A 645 -7.92 4.93 -28.91
CA LEU A 645 -7.13 4.86 -30.15
C LEU A 645 -7.72 5.78 -31.24
N GLY A 646 -6.94 6.75 -31.73
CA GLY A 646 -7.42 7.78 -32.66
C GLY A 646 -8.33 8.84 -32.04
N GLY A 647 -8.47 8.85 -30.71
CA GLY A 647 -9.33 9.73 -29.92
C GLY A 647 -8.77 11.14 -29.71
N ASP A 648 -9.55 11.95 -29.00
CA ASP A 648 -9.14 13.29 -28.58
C ASP A 648 -8.12 13.25 -27.43
N ASP A 649 -8.25 12.28 -26.54
CA ASP A 649 -7.35 11.95 -25.44
C ASP A 649 -5.95 11.56 -25.93
N GLU A 650 -5.83 10.65 -26.91
CA GLU A 650 -4.56 10.28 -27.55
C GLU A 650 -3.87 11.52 -28.18
N ALA A 651 -4.64 12.31 -28.93
CA ALA A 651 -4.15 13.53 -29.56
C ALA A 651 -3.71 14.60 -28.55
N TRP A 652 -4.41 14.70 -27.41
CA TRP A 652 -4.04 15.58 -26.32
C TRP A 652 -2.73 15.14 -25.66
N PHE A 653 -2.57 13.85 -25.33
CA PHE A 653 -1.34 13.35 -24.72
C PHE A 653 -0.11 13.59 -25.58
N TYR A 654 -0.17 13.26 -26.88
CA TYR A 654 0.95 13.50 -27.78
C TYR A 654 1.26 15.01 -27.91
N ARG A 655 0.24 15.86 -27.93
CA ARG A 655 0.42 17.31 -27.96
C ARG A 655 1.16 17.80 -26.71
N GLU A 656 0.71 17.42 -25.52
CA GLU A 656 1.32 17.88 -24.26
C GLU A 656 2.79 17.46 -24.18
N GLN A 657 3.11 16.26 -24.68
CA GLN A 657 4.48 15.77 -24.71
C GLN A 657 5.32 16.52 -25.76
N MET A 658 4.91 16.50 -27.03
CA MET A 658 5.83 16.81 -28.13
C MET A 658 5.64 18.18 -28.78
N ARG A 659 4.58 18.94 -28.47
CA ARG A 659 4.30 20.18 -29.20
C ARG A 659 5.42 21.22 -29.12
N GLU A 660 6.10 21.34 -27.99
CA GLU A 660 7.23 22.28 -27.85
C GLU A 660 8.36 21.92 -28.80
N VAL A 661 8.64 20.63 -28.98
CA VAL A 661 9.63 20.09 -29.93
C VAL A 661 9.27 20.43 -31.38
N TRP A 662 7.97 20.36 -31.72
CA TRP A 662 7.45 20.82 -33.02
C TRP A 662 7.61 22.32 -33.20
N LEU A 663 7.30 23.13 -32.18
CA LEU A 663 7.41 24.59 -32.25
C LEU A 663 8.85 25.08 -32.32
N ALA A 664 9.78 24.36 -31.69
CA ALA A 664 11.21 24.62 -31.77
C ALA A 664 11.78 24.42 -33.19
N THR A 665 11.06 23.70 -34.05
CA THR A 665 11.47 23.47 -35.45
C THR A 665 10.90 24.56 -36.36
N PRO A 666 11.72 25.44 -36.95
CA PRO A 666 11.23 26.57 -37.74
C PRO A 666 10.35 26.13 -38.92
N GLY A 667 9.20 26.76 -39.08
CA GLY A 667 8.34 26.58 -40.26
C GLY A 667 7.51 25.29 -40.32
N VAL A 668 7.82 24.27 -39.52
CA VAL A 668 7.20 22.93 -39.66
C VAL A 668 5.69 22.94 -39.43
N VAL A 669 5.19 23.70 -38.44
CA VAL A 669 3.75 23.77 -38.14
C VAL A 669 2.99 24.48 -39.27
N SER A 670 3.57 25.53 -39.84
CA SER A 670 3.00 26.22 -41.00
C SER A 670 3.01 25.34 -42.24
N TRP A 671 4.05 24.53 -42.42
CA TRP A 671 4.16 23.56 -43.49
C TRP A 671 3.12 22.44 -43.36
N LEU A 672 2.93 21.87 -42.16
CA LEU A 672 1.89 20.88 -41.88
C LEU A 672 0.48 21.41 -42.17
N LYS A 673 0.19 22.67 -41.82
CA LYS A 673 -1.10 23.31 -42.14
C LYS A 673 -1.36 23.34 -43.66
N LYS A 674 -0.35 23.65 -44.47
CA LYS A 674 -0.47 23.66 -45.93
C LYS A 674 -0.78 22.28 -46.49
N ILE A 675 -0.08 21.24 -46.01
CA ILE A 675 -0.31 19.85 -46.42
C ILE A 675 -1.75 19.40 -46.10
N SER A 676 -2.30 19.82 -44.96
CA SER A 676 -3.69 19.52 -44.60
C SER A 676 -4.69 20.23 -45.49
N SER A 677 -4.44 21.50 -45.85
CA SER A 677 -5.35 22.30 -46.67
C SER A 677 -5.45 21.82 -48.13
N MET A 678 -4.42 21.14 -48.64
CA MET A 678 -4.41 20.57 -50.00
C MET A 678 -5.37 19.38 -50.18
N LYS A 679 -5.89 18.77 -49.10
CA LYS A 679 -6.94 17.72 -49.17
C LYS A 679 -8.37 18.27 -49.17
N SER A 680 -8.59 19.52 -48.75
CA SER A 680 -9.93 20.13 -48.71
C SER A 680 -10.37 20.72 -50.05
N GLY A 681 -9.48 20.73 -51.05
CA GLY A 681 -9.77 21.16 -52.41
C GLY A 681 -9.32 20.11 -53.41
N ARG A 682 -10.29 19.37 -53.96
CA ARG A 682 -10.22 18.31 -54.99
C ARG A 682 -10.21 16.87 -54.44
N GLY A 683 -11.30 16.17 -54.74
CA GLY A 683 -11.48 14.72 -54.55
C GLY A 683 -12.88 14.43 -54.04
#